data_AF-A0A2T2X8T4-F1
#
_entry.id   AF-A0A2T2X8T4-F1
#
_cell.length_a   1.000
_cell.length_b   1.000
_cell.length_c   1.000
_cell.angle_alpha   90.00
_cell.angle_beta   90.00
_cell.angle_gamma   90.00
#
_symmetry.space_group_name_H-M   'P 1'
#
loop_
_entity.id
_entity.type
_entity.pdbx_description
1 polymer ?
#
loop_
_entity_poly.entity_id
_entity_poly.type
_entity_poly.pdbx_seq_one_letter_code
_entity_poly.pdbx_strand_id
1 'polypeptide(L)'
;MNDVGRPLRQGVFRCMDPVNLGHEPLSRLRHHEKLSLRGAQFSMALLGWVLGQAMIYHRPAPFLWIALLLVWPRWRQLFGPLMAGGILGTALGISYVSALLVLGWAFSVPIPWRRSGWQWAQWPLLGVGTASLFLFGHAINIFDGIIAVVVAGGAVLLYWAAERQIQVIDTGQGDQGTLITGLAAIGSVIAGLEGWKLGAFAPGLLVGGMLILVAAVLNGPGGGAVAGATLGLTLAVRSTSPSPDIGILVTGGFLAGFLAVRSWRLASLGLMSGIVLYAVLIQLPRELTALWLSLGTASVIVQTIPGSFVELGKVWAQLLVQGDTPDTLPARLNKISGVMQEMSYAFRIDDEDPPQETNLVEAVVSGVCRKCSLYRTCWEDEFYRSYRSILDLMSTGKEELLNVDDLGGGLEKRCIRPEAIIQSANIHLQRERERANFRVRVKESRALAERQLGGLAELIREMGQDFAASKPREGVKKVPPRLDYAVGVAKRPRKGGVVSGDSDLVCELSKNRVLFGLSDGMGVGPRAAWESGTAMSLLEQLLGAGFSAKLAVRAVNTTLLLRSVEDHFATLDLLLMDRIGRGAELIKVAAAPTFFCRQGRVEVIRSHSLPVGILNDVPVEAVYHTLNPGDVLVMLTDGALESQEISAEDKLRRLLKEMPFGDPQTMAETILSYMLGHDQDGRDDAAVIVVQILEHNQRRRTVSFSERDVPVREWQRLTPRILRTTC
;
A
#
# COMPACT_ATOMS: atom_id res chain seq x y z
N MET A 1 19.67 -60.87 -10.15
CA MET A 1 21.00 -60.36 -9.79
C MET A 1 21.09 -58.97 -10.40
N ASN A 2 20.62 -57.97 -9.64
CA ASN A 2 21.44 -56.94 -8.93
C ASN A 2 21.87 -55.84 -9.92
N ASP A 3 21.70 -54.54 -9.70
CA ASP A 3 21.25 -53.74 -8.55
C ASP A 3 21.00 -52.33 -9.14
N VAL A 4 19.85 -51.71 -8.87
CA VAL A 4 19.51 -50.34 -9.35
C VAL A 4 19.56 -49.40 -8.16
N GLY A 5 20.30 -48.31 -8.34
CA GLY A 5 20.71 -47.36 -7.31
C GLY A 5 19.60 -46.71 -6.48
N ARG A 6 19.95 -46.48 -5.20
CA ARG A 6 19.27 -45.54 -4.29
C ARG A 6 20.01 -44.20 -4.29
N PRO A 7 19.26 -43.09 -4.13
CA PRO A 7 19.70 -42.02 -3.25
C PRO A 7 18.68 -41.71 -2.14
N LEU A 8 19.22 -41.71 -0.92
CA LEU A 8 19.00 -40.84 0.24
C LEU A 8 17.64 -40.14 0.43
N ARG A 9 16.95 -40.57 1.50
CA ARG A 9 15.78 -39.93 2.13
C ARG A 9 16.12 -38.53 2.66
N GLN A 10 15.39 -37.51 2.21
CA GLN A 10 15.18 -36.27 2.97
C GLN A 10 13.76 -36.30 3.57
N GLY A 11 13.68 -35.99 4.86
CA GLY A 11 12.45 -36.02 5.65
C GLY A 11 11.50 -34.89 5.27
N VAL A 12 10.34 -35.27 4.75
CA VAL A 12 9.19 -34.39 4.55
C VAL A 12 8.54 -34.14 5.91
N PHE A 13 8.59 -32.90 6.40
CA PHE A 13 7.69 -32.45 7.47
C PHE A 13 6.27 -32.38 6.91
N ARG A 14 5.40 -33.28 7.36
CA ARG A 14 3.95 -33.21 7.18
C ARG A 14 3.43 -32.00 7.95
N CYS A 15 2.87 -31.00 7.25
CA CYS A 15 1.90 -30.10 7.87
C CYS A 15 0.57 -30.87 8.01
N MET A 16 0.10 -30.96 9.26
CA MET A 16 -1.11 -31.65 9.69
C MET A 16 -2.39 -30.92 9.27
N ASP A 17 -3.43 -31.71 9.04
CA ASP A 17 -4.83 -31.32 8.80
C ASP A 17 -5.43 -30.47 9.94
N PRO A 18 -6.38 -29.56 9.66
CA PRO A 18 -7.06 -28.79 10.68
C PRO A 18 -8.34 -29.52 11.15
N VAL A 19 -8.21 -30.46 12.08
CA VAL A 19 -9.36 -31.04 12.80
C VAL A 19 -9.02 -31.27 14.28
N ASN A 20 -9.88 -30.76 15.16
CA ASN A 20 -9.94 -30.96 16.63
C ASN A 20 -8.84 -30.34 17.51
N LEU A 21 -8.99 -29.05 17.83
CA LEU A 21 -8.49 -28.51 19.11
C LEU A 21 -9.62 -28.54 20.14
N GLY A 22 -9.69 -29.66 20.85
CA GLY A 22 -10.34 -29.72 22.16
C GLY A 22 -9.62 -28.81 23.16
N HIS A 23 -10.38 -28.30 24.12
CA HIS A 23 -9.91 -27.45 25.22
C HIS A 23 -8.56 -27.87 25.82
N GLU A 24 -7.47 -27.19 25.43
CA GLU A 24 -6.27 -27.14 26.27
C GLU A 24 -6.54 -26.21 27.48
N PRO A 25 -6.12 -26.59 28.70
CA PRO A 25 -6.36 -25.79 29.87
C PRO A 25 -5.54 -24.48 29.84
N LEU A 26 -6.26 -23.35 29.84
CA LEU A 26 -5.77 -21.95 29.96
C LEU A 26 -4.72 -21.70 31.06
N SER A 27 -4.51 -22.64 31.99
CA SER A 27 -3.50 -22.56 33.05
C SER A 27 -2.06 -22.75 32.57
N ARG A 28 -1.81 -23.53 31.50
CA ARG A 28 -0.44 -23.73 30.96
C ARG A 28 0.08 -22.51 30.20
N LEU A 29 -0.76 -21.86 29.40
CA LEU A 29 -0.42 -20.61 28.71
C LEU A 29 -0.08 -19.48 29.70
N ARG A 30 -0.88 -19.36 30.79
CA ARG A 30 -0.67 -18.36 31.84
C ARG A 30 0.60 -18.61 32.67
N HIS A 31 1.08 -19.85 32.75
CA HIS A 31 2.35 -20.19 33.40
C HIS A 31 3.57 -19.83 32.53
N HIS A 32 3.51 -20.06 31.21
CA HIS A 32 4.58 -19.65 30.29
C HIS A 32 4.73 -18.12 30.22
N GLU A 33 3.62 -17.39 30.23
CA GLU A 33 3.61 -15.91 30.25
C GLU A 33 4.20 -15.35 31.55
N LYS A 34 3.91 -15.97 32.70
CA LYS A 34 4.51 -15.59 34.00
C LYS A 34 5.99 -15.92 34.11
N LEU A 35 6.44 -17.04 33.51
CA LEU A 35 7.85 -17.42 33.52
C LEU A 35 8.68 -16.48 32.62
N SER A 36 8.15 -16.08 31.45
CA SER A 36 8.81 -15.11 30.57
C SER A 36 8.87 -13.72 31.21
N LEU A 37 7.82 -13.30 31.92
CA LEU A 37 7.79 -12.01 32.62
C LEU A 37 8.81 -11.94 33.75
N ARG A 38 8.97 -13.01 34.56
CA ARG A 38 10.01 -13.05 35.61
C ARG A 38 11.42 -13.02 35.04
N GLY A 39 11.65 -13.73 33.92
CA GLY A 39 12.91 -13.65 33.18
C GLY A 39 13.20 -12.23 32.68
N ALA A 40 12.19 -11.56 32.13
CA ALA A 40 12.30 -10.17 31.66
C ALA A 40 12.53 -9.17 32.81
N GLN A 41 11.93 -9.39 33.98
CA GLN A 41 12.18 -8.56 35.16
C GLN A 41 13.62 -8.70 35.66
N PHE A 42 14.16 -9.93 35.67
CA PHE A 42 15.55 -10.17 36.05
C PHE A 42 16.53 -9.56 35.04
N SER A 43 16.30 -9.72 33.74
CA SER A 43 17.16 -9.12 32.71
C SER A 43 17.15 -7.59 32.76
N MET A 44 15.99 -6.97 33.03
CA MET A 44 15.89 -5.53 33.21
C MET A 44 16.58 -5.04 34.48
N ALA A 45 16.53 -5.80 35.59
CA ALA A 45 17.29 -5.46 36.79
C ALA A 45 18.81 -5.53 36.54
N LEU A 46 19.28 -6.56 35.80
CA LEU A 46 20.68 -6.68 35.41
C LEU A 46 21.11 -5.52 34.49
N LEU A 47 20.29 -5.17 33.50
CA LEU A 47 20.53 -4.04 32.62
C LEU A 47 20.62 -2.73 33.40
N GLY A 48 19.71 -2.53 34.36
CA GLY A 48 19.73 -1.37 35.27
C GLY A 48 21.02 -1.30 36.05
N TRP A 49 21.46 -2.42 36.63
CA TRP A 49 22.72 -2.50 37.37
C TRP A 49 23.92 -2.08 36.50
N VAL A 50 24.04 -2.64 35.29
CA VAL A 50 25.13 -2.30 34.37
C VAL A 50 25.08 -0.80 34.00
N LEU A 51 23.92 -0.28 33.59
CA LEU A 51 23.78 1.13 33.21
C LEU A 51 24.05 2.09 34.37
N GLY A 52 23.74 1.68 35.60
CA GLY A 52 24.02 2.46 36.81
C GLY A 52 25.51 2.59 37.14
N GLN A 53 26.37 1.75 36.58
CA GLN A 53 27.82 1.83 36.78
C GLN A 53 28.55 2.64 35.71
N ALA A 54 27.85 3.08 34.67
CA ALA A 54 28.45 3.83 33.59
C ALA A 54 28.94 5.21 34.08
N MET A 55 30.16 5.57 33.68
CA MET A 55 30.81 6.83 34.05
C MET A 55 31.23 7.64 32.82
N ILE A 56 31.13 8.96 32.92
CA ILE A 56 31.73 9.92 31.99
C ILE A 56 32.61 10.86 32.82
N TYR A 57 33.91 10.97 32.52
CA TYR A 57 34.87 11.74 33.33
C TYR A 57 34.79 11.44 34.85
N HIS A 58 34.75 10.16 35.24
CA HIS A 58 34.58 9.72 36.64
C HIS A 58 33.29 10.17 37.35
N ARG A 59 32.30 10.68 36.60
CA ARG A 59 30.98 11.10 37.10
C ARG A 59 29.87 10.18 36.57
N PRO A 60 28.71 10.09 37.23
CA PRO A 60 27.62 9.22 36.77
C PRO A 60 27.12 9.62 35.39
N ALA A 61 27.10 8.65 34.48
CA ALA A 61 26.60 8.84 33.12
C ALA A 61 25.06 8.91 33.09
N PRO A 62 24.47 9.64 32.12
CA PRO A 62 23.02 9.82 32.04
C PRO A 62 22.26 8.58 31.51
N PHE A 63 22.94 7.48 31.18
CA PHE A 63 22.33 6.34 30.48
C PHE A 63 21.23 5.63 31.26
N LEU A 64 21.40 5.45 32.58
CA LEU A 64 20.36 4.88 33.44
C LEU A 64 19.11 5.79 33.47
N TRP A 65 19.31 7.11 33.51
CA TRP A 65 18.22 8.09 33.50
C TRP A 65 17.43 8.07 32.20
N ILE A 66 18.12 7.99 31.05
CA ILE A 66 17.52 7.81 29.72
C ILE A 66 16.67 6.53 29.68
N ALA A 67 17.20 5.41 30.18
CA ALA A 67 16.49 4.12 30.18
C ALA A 67 15.20 4.14 31.03
N LEU A 68 15.23 4.81 32.19
CA LEU A 68 14.05 4.95 33.04
C LEU A 68 12.91 5.71 32.36
N LEU A 69 13.23 6.76 31.59
CA LEU A 69 12.25 7.54 30.83
C LEU A 69 11.65 6.77 29.65
N LEU A 70 12.47 5.96 28.95
CA LEU A 70 12.02 5.15 27.81
C LEU A 70 11.08 4.01 28.21
N VAL A 71 11.37 3.34 29.34
CA VAL A 71 10.63 2.14 29.78
C VAL A 71 9.27 2.48 30.39
N TRP A 72 9.13 3.64 31.04
CA TRP A 72 7.89 4.03 31.73
C TRP A 72 6.62 4.02 30.86
N PRO A 73 6.57 4.69 29.67
CA PRO A 73 5.35 4.78 28.87
C PRO A 73 4.89 3.45 28.28
N ARG A 74 5.81 2.54 27.97
CA ARG A 74 5.52 1.29 27.24
C ARG A 74 5.48 0.07 28.15
N TRP A 75 6.42 -0.06 29.08
CA TRP A 75 6.62 -1.28 29.88
C TRP A 75 6.66 -0.98 31.38
N ARG A 76 5.59 -0.38 31.92
CA ARG A 76 5.48 0.04 33.32
C ARG A 76 5.80 -1.06 34.36
N GLN A 77 5.55 -2.33 34.03
CA GLN A 77 5.86 -3.47 34.92
C GLN A 77 7.36 -3.77 35.04
N LEU A 78 8.18 -3.32 34.08
CA LEU A 78 9.63 -3.52 34.05
C LEU A 78 10.42 -2.35 34.66
N PHE A 79 9.76 -1.21 34.88
CA PHE A 79 10.37 0.00 35.45
C PHE A 79 10.95 -0.22 36.85
N GLY A 80 10.20 -0.89 37.74
CA GLY A 80 10.63 -1.16 39.12
C GLY A 80 11.94 -1.97 39.20
N PRO A 81 12.04 -3.13 38.51
CA PRO A 81 13.28 -3.90 38.42
C PRO A 81 14.46 -3.10 37.85
N LEU A 82 14.27 -2.35 36.76
CA LEU A 82 15.31 -1.51 36.15
C LEU A 82 15.84 -0.46 37.14
N MET A 83 14.93 0.23 37.84
CA MET A 83 15.26 1.23 38.85
C MET A 83 16.01 0.61 40.03
N ALA A 84 15.54 -0.51 40.57
CA ALA A 84 16.18 -1.20 41.69
C ALA A 84 17.61 -1.65 41.35
N GLY A 85 17.80 -2.24 40.16
CA GLY A 85 19.12 -2.60 39.65
C GLY A 85 20.03 -1.37 39.47
N GLY A 86 19.51 -0.30 38.88
CA GLY A 86 20.28 0.93 38.66
C GLY A 86 20.73 1.65 39.92
N ILE A 87 19.89 1.69 40.95
CA ILE A 87 20.26 2.24 42.26
C ILE A 87 21.36 1.39 42.91
N LEU A 88 21.22 0.06 42.86
CA LEU A 88 22.25 -0.84 43.38
C LEU A 88 23.58 -0.66 42.63
N GLY A 89 23.52 -0.50 41.30
CA GLY A 89 24.69 -0.26 40.47
C GLY A 89 25.40 1.06 40.75
N THR A 90 24.65 2.17 40.80
CA THR A 90 25.20 3.49 41.11
C THR A 90 25.78 3.55 42.53
N ALA A 91 25.14 2.89 43.50
CA ALA A 91 25.61 2.84 44.88
C ALA A 91 26.92 2.05 45.04
N LEU A 92 27.04 0.90 44.37
CA LEU A 92 28.23 0.05 44.44
C LEU A 92 29.38 0.53 43.55
N GLY A 93 29.07 1.16 42.41
CA GLY A 93 30.06 1.53 41.40
C GLY A 93 30.59 2.96 41.51
N ILE A 94 29.79 3.91 41.98
CA ILE A 94 30.09 5.34 41.92
C ILE A 94 30.05 5.97 43.32
N SER A 95 28.85 6.22 43.83
CA SER A 95 28.65 6.78 45.17
C SER A 95 27.21 6.55 45.64
N TYR A 96 27.03 6.39 46.95
CA TYR A 96 25.69 6.32 47.55
C TYR A 96 24.90 7.62 47.37
N VAL A 97 25.59 8.76 47.27
CA VAL A 97 24.98 10.08 47.10
C VAL A 97 24.35 10.22 45.71
N SER A 98 25.06 9.80 44.64
CA SER A 98 24.49 9.77 43.29
C SER A 98 23.30 8.82 43.18
N ALA A 99 23.30 7.71 43.92
CA ALA A 99 22.19 6.76 43.93
C ALA A 99 20.91 7.37 44.53
N LEU A 100 21.03 8.19 45.59
CA LEU A 100 19.90 8.92 46.17
C LEU A 100 19.29 9.95 45.21
N LEU A 101 20.11 10.60 44.39
CA LEU A 101 19.62 11.54 43.36
C LEU A 101 18.88 10.83 42.24
N VAL A 102 19.42 9.70 41.76
CA VAL A 102 18.75 8.88 40.75
C VAL A 102 17.41 8.41 41.28
N LEU A 103 17.33 7.98 42.55
CA LEU A 103 16.07 7.62 43.20
C LEU A 103 15.09 8.81 43.26
N GLY A 104 15.55 10.00 43.65
CA GLY A 104 14.73 11.22 43.70
C GLY A 104 14.15 11.59 42.33
N TRP A 105 14.98 11.56 41.29
CA TRP A 105 14.55 11.81 39.92
C TRP A 105 13.65 10.71 39.38
N ALA A 106 13.86 9.43 39.72
CA ALA A 106 13.01 8.32 39.29
C ALA A 106 11.54 8.51 39.71
N PHE A 107 11.27 9.13 40.88
CA PHE A 107 9.91 9.46 41.32
C PHE A 107 9.23 10.57 40.50
N SER A 108 10.00 11.39 39.77
CA SER A 108 9.47 12.44 38.89
C SER A 108 9.06 11.92 37.51
N VAL A 109 9.53 10.74 37.10
CA VAL A 109 9.25 10.10 35.80
C VAL A 109 7.74 9.89 35.54
N PRO A 110 6.88 9.53 36.51
CA PRO A 110 5.45 9.34 36.26
C PRO A 110 4.66 10.63 35.94
N ILE A 111 5.21 11.82 36.23
CA ILE A 111 4.47 13.09 36.21
C ILE A 111 4.01 13.50 34.80
N PRO A 112 4.87 13.49 33.76
CA PRO A 112 4.47 13.90 32.39
C PRO A 112 3.36 13.05 31.78
N TRP A 113 3.20 11.80 32.23
CA TRP A 113 2.22 10.84 31.70
C TRP A 113 0.91 10.79 32.49
N ARG A 114 0.75 11.60 33.55
CA ARG A 114 -0.47 11.61 34.39
C ARG A 114 -1.60 12.47 33.80
N ARG A 115 -1.28 13.44 32.94
CA ARG A 115 -2.24 14.35 32.30
C ARG A 115 -2.06 14.34 30.78
N SER A 116 -3.18 14.23 30.05
CA SER A 116 -3.19 14.33 28.59
C SER A 116 -2.64 15.71 28.16
N GLY A 117 -1.68 15.75 27.24
CA GLY A 117 -1.04 16.97 26.73
C GLY A 117 0.27 17.39 27.40
N TRP A 118 0.71 16.73 28.48
CA TRP A 118 1.96 17.06 29.19
C TRP A 118 3.19 16.26 28.72
N GLN A 119 3.07 15.52 27.61
CA GLN A 119 4.16 14.68 27.09
C GLN A 119 5.42 15.49 26.72
N TRP A 120 5.29 16.77 26.35
CA TRP A 120 6.42 17.64 26.06
C TRP A 120 7.32 17.90 27.28
N ALA A 121 6.80 17.75 28.51
CA ALA A 121 7.56 17.96 29.75
C ALA A 121 8.66 16.91 29.98
N GLN A 122 8.71 15.83 29.20
CA GLN A 122 9.77 14.82 29.25
C GLN A 122 11.15 15.37 28.83
N TRP A 123 11.19 16.29 27.87
CA TRP A 123 12.43 16.88 27.34
C TRP A 123 13.18 17.75 28.36
N PRO A 124 12.54 18.73 29.05
CA PRO A 124 13.21 19.46 30.12
C PRO A 124 13.53 18.58 31.33
N LEU A 125 12.70 17.58 31.65
CA LEU A 125 12.97 16.64 32.73
C LEU A 125 14.22 15.79 32.45
N LEU A 126 14.40 15.36 31.20
CA LEU A 126 15.61 14.67 30.75
C LEU A 126 16.84 15.57 30.92
N GLY A 127 16.81 16.78 30.34
CA GLY A 127 17.94 17.72 30.40
C GLY A 127 18.34 18.11 31.82
N VAL A 128 17.38 18.52 32.66
CA VAL A 128 17.64 18.93 34.06
C VAL A 128 18.09 17.73 34.90
N GLY A 129 17.48 16.55 34.71
CA GLY A 129 17.90 15.33 35.38
C GLY A 129 19.36 14.98 35.08
N THR A 130 19.76 15.00 33.81
CA THR A 130 21.16 14.70 33.43
C THR A 130 22.16 15.74 33.94
N ALA A 131 21.87 17.04 33.82
CA ALA A 131 22.74 18.09 34.32
C ALA A 131 22.89 18.03 35.85
N SER A 132 21.80 17.75 36.57
CA SER A 132 21.84 17.61 38.02
C SER A 132 22.68 16.42 38.47
N LEU A 133 22.57 15.27 37.79
CA LEU A 133 23.39 14.09 38.09
C LEU A 133 24.89 14.35 37.84
N PHE A 134 25.22 15.12 36.80
CA PHE A 134 26.61 15.41 36.43
C PHE A 134 27.28 16.48 37.32
N LEU A 135 26.52 17.46 37.80
CA LEU A 135 27.04 18.58 38.59
C LEU A 135 27.00 18.34 40.10
N PHE A 136 26.27 17.34 40.58
CA PHE A 136 26.08 17.15 42.01
C PHE A 136 27.37 16.79 42.75
N GLY A 137 27.57 17.42 43.92
CA GLY A 137 28.68 17.14 44.82
C GLY A 137 30.04 17.70 44.40
N HIS A 138 30.11 18.54 43.36
CA HIS A 138 31.34 19.11 42.83
C HIS A 138 31.30 20.65 42.79
N ALA A 139 32.46 21.29 42.96
CA ALA A 139 32.57 22.74 42.76
C ALA A 139 32.33 23.06 41.28
N ILE A 140 31.39 23.96 41.02
CA ILE A 140 30.97 24.29 39.65
C ILE A 140 31.92 25.33 39.07
N ASN A 141 32.83 24.89 38.20
CA ASN A 141 33.59 25.80 37.35
C ASN A 141 32.85 26.04 36.03
N ILE A 142 33.23 27.10 35.31
CA ILE A 142 32.70 27.39 33.96
C ILE A 142 32.89 26.18 33.04
N PHE A 143 34.03 25.50 33.15
CA PHE A 143 34.33 24.30 32.39
C PHE A 143 33.38 23.13 32.70
N ASP A 144 33.06 22.89 33.98
CA ASP A 144 32.11 21.86 34.40
C ASP A 144 30.69 22.15 33.91
N GLY A 145 30.30 23.44 33.90
CA GLY A 145 29.04 23.90 33.34
C GLY A 145 28.94 23.62 31.84
N ILE A 146 30.00 23.90 31.07
CA ILE A 146 30.05 23.61 29.63
C ILE A 146 29.91 22.10 29.37
N ILE A 147 30.65 21.26 30.10
CA ILE A 147 30.56 19.80 29.94
C ILE A 147 29.16 19.31 30.30
N ALA A 148 28.55 19.81 31.38
CA ALA A 148 27.20 19.44 31.77
C ALA A 148 26.16 19.75 30.67
N VAL A 149 26.29 20.90 30.00
CA VAL A 149 25.43 21.28 28.87
C VAL A 149 25.63 20.34 27.67
N VAL A 150 26.89 20.01 27.34
CA VAL A 150 27.22 19.09 26.24
C VAL A 150 26.68 17.68 26.53
N VAL A 151 26.86 17.17 27.75
CA VAL A 151 26.36 15.86 28.18
C VAL A 151 24.83 15.83 28.18
N ALA A 152 24.16 16.90 28.64
CA ALA A 152 22.71 17.00 28.59
C ALA A 152 22.18 17.03 27.14
N GLY A 153 22.83 17.80 26.25
CA GLY A 153 22.50 17.80 24.82
C GLY A 153 22.69 16.44 24.16
N GLY A 154 23.80 15.76 24.47
CA GLY A 154 24.06 14.39 24.02
C GLY A 154 23.02 13.39 24.53
N ALA A 155 22.58 13.51 25.78
CA ALA A 155 21.54 12.66 26.36
C ALA A 155 20.17 12.85 25.69
N VAL A 156 19.82 14.09 25.32
CA VAL A 156 18.61 14.41 24.54
C VAL A 156 18.66 13.75 23.17
N LEU A 157 19.80 13.85 22.47
CA LEU A 157 19.99 13.21 21.16
C LEU A 157 19.92 11.68 21.26
N LEU A 158 20.54 11.08 22.28
CA LEU A 158 20.49 9.64 22.52
C LEU A 158 19.07 9.15 22.88
N TYR A 159 18.34 9.90 23.70
CA TYR A 159 16.95 9.59 24.02
C TYR A 159 16.07 9.62 22.76
N TRP A 160 16.19 10.69 21.96
CA TRP A 160 15.47 10.82 20.68
C TRP A 160 15.81 9.66 19.72
N ALA A 161 17.08 9.31 19.61
CA ALA A 161 17.53 8.19 18.79
C ALA A 161 16.92 6.87 19.28
N ALA A 162 16.97 6.58 20.59
CA ALA A 162 16.44 5.36 21.18
C ALA A 162 14.90 5.26 21.07
N GLU A 163 14.18 6.36 21.24
CA GLU A 163 12.72 6.40 21.05
C GLU A 163 12.35 6.05 19.60
N ARG A 164 13.08 6.61 18.63
CA ARG A 164 12.92 6.28 17.21
C ARG A 164 13.19 4.80 16.94
N GLN A 165 14.18 4.19 17.58
CA GLN A 165 14.46 2.76 17.41
C GLN A 165 13.34 1.87 17.94
N ILE A 166 12.81 2.19 19.12
CA ILE A 166 11.70 1.42 19.70
C ILE A 166 10.48 1.54 18.79
N GLN A 167 10.21 2.72 18.25
CA GLN A 167 9.16 2.91 17.24
C GLN A 167 9.41 2.04 16.00
N VAL A 168 10.63 1.95 15.51
CA VAL A 168 10.99 1.09 14.37
C VAL A 168 10.78 -0.40 14.69
N ILE A 169 11.11 -0.85 15.89
CA ILE A 169 10.85 -2.23 16.34
C ILE A 169 9.33 -2.48 16.43
N ASP A 170 8.57 -1.50 16.93
CA ASP A 170 7.11 -1.58 17.05
C ASP A 170 6.41 -1.57 15.68
N THR A 171 6.89 -0.78 14.72
CA THR A 171 6.28 -0.62 13.39
C THR A 171 6.86 -1.55 12.33
N GLY A 172 8.02 -2.15 12.60
CA GLY A 172 8.76 -2.98 11.67
C GLY A 172 9.34 -2.24 10.47
N GLN A 173 9.53 -0.91 10.52
CA GLN A 173 10.02 -0.12 9.38
C GLN A 173 11.35 0.58 9.70
N GLY A 174 12.47 -0.14 9.54
CA GLY A 174 13.81 0.39 9.81
C GLY A 174 14.55 0.89 8.57
N ASP A 175 15.40 1.89 8.75
CA ASP A 175 16.40 2.32 7.76
C ASP A 175 17.84 2.00 8.25
N GLN A 176 18.85 2.01 7.37
CA GLN A 176 20.26 1.78 7.73
C GLN A 176 20.75 2.73 8.82
N GLY A 177 20.27 3.99 8.84
CA GLY A 177 20.57 4.93 9.93
C GLY A 177 20.12 4.45 11.31
N THR A 178 19.11 3.58 11.36
CA THR A 178 18.56 2.97 12.58
C THR A 178 19.48 1.90 13.15
N LEU A 179 20.23 1.18 12.32
CA LEU A 179 21.24 0.23 12.80
C LEU A 179 22.41 0.95 13.48
N ILE A 180 22.83 2.06 12.89
CA ILE A 180 23.95 2.86 13.41
C ILE A 180 23.60 3.45 14.78
N THR A 181 22.38 4.00 14.93
CA THR A 181 21.91 4.49 16.24
C THR A 181 21.71 3.36 17.25
N GLY A 182 21.43 2.13 16.80
CA GLY A 182 21.34 0.95 17.66
C GLY A 182 22.66 0.47 18.20
N LEU A 183 23.70 0.50 17.37
CA LEU A 183 25.05 0.26 17.82
C LEU A 183 25.49 1.30 18.86
N ALA A 184 25.08 2.56 18.71
CA ALA A 184 25.33 3.60 19.71
C ALA A 184 24.58 3.35 21.03
N ALA A 185 23.33 2.86 20.99
CA ALA A 185 22.58 2.47 22.18
C ALA A 185 23.26 1.30 22.93
N ILE A 186 23.80 0.31 22.19
CA ILE A 186 24.57 -0.79 22.80
C ILE A 186 25.86 -0.26 23.45
N GLY A 187 26.50 0.78 22.88
CA GLY A 187 27.64 1.47 23.49
C GLY A 187 27.40 1.96 24.91
N SER A 188 26.16 2.35 25.26
CA SER A 188 25.79 2.76 26.63
C SER A 188 25.86 1.61 27.64
N VAL A 189 25.55 0.38 27.20
CA VAL A 189 25.67 -0.83 28.02
C VAL A 189 27.14 -1.19 28.21
N ILE A 190 27.95 -1.04 27.16
CA ILE A 190 29.40 -1.30 27.22
C ILE A 190 30.08 -0.34 28.20
N ALA A 191 29.70 0.94 28.19
CA ALA A 191 30.21 1.94 29.14
C ALA A 191 29.90 1.55 30.61
N GLY A 192 28.79 0.85 30.86
CA GLY A 192 28.45 0.30 32.18
C GLY A 192 29.31 -0.89 32.62
N LEU A 193 29.70 -1.75 31.68
CA LEU A 193 30.51 -2.95 31.95
C LEU A 193 31.98 -2.64 32.22
N GLU A 194 32.43 -1.44 31.88
CA GLU A 194 33.82 -1.03 32.03
C GLU A 194 34.23 -0.84 33.52
N GLY A 195 33.27 -0.72 34.43
CA GLY A 195 33.54 -0.71 35.88
C GLY A 195 34.12 -2.03 36.40
N TRP A 196 34.02 -3.11 35.61
CA TRP A 196 34.36 -4.46 36.04
C TRP A 196 35.79 -4.78 35.62
N LYS A 197 36.68 -4.98 36.59
CA LYS A 197 38.04 -5.47 36.34
C LYS A 197 38.23 -6.82 37.04
N LEU A 198 38.35 -7.87 36.24
CA LEU A 198 38.64 -9.24 36.72
C LEU A 198 40.13 -9.51 36.47
N GLY A 199 41.00 -8.92 37.30
CA GLY A 199 42.44 -8.98 37.10
C GLY A 199 42.86 -8.30 35.78
N ALA A 200 43.59 -9.02 34.92
CA ALA A 200 43.97 -8.54 33.59
C ALA A 200 42.83 -8.65 32.55
N PHE A 201 41.65 -9.16 32.91
CA PHE A 201 40.53 -9.32 31.99
C PHE A 201 39.52 -8.17 32.13
N ALA A 202 39.20 -7.54 30.99
CA ALA A 202 38.23 -6.45 30.88
C ALA A 202 36.97 -6.94 30.12
N PRO A 203 35.85 -7.21 30.82
CA PRO A 203 34.61 -7.67 30.21
C PRO A 203 34.03 -6.68 29.19
N GLY A 204 34.17 -5.37 29.43
CA GLY A 204 33.71 -4.33 28.50
C GLY A 204 34.38 -4.44 27.12
N LEU A 205 35.70 -4.70 27.08
CA LEU A 205 36.44 -4.89 25.84
C LEU A 205 36.11 -6.22 25.15
N LEU A 206 35.77 -7.27 25.89
CA LEU A 206 35.31 -8.55 25.32
C LEU A 206 33.99 -8.33 24.56
N VAL A 207 32.99 -7.77 25.23
CA VAL A 207 31.66 -7.52 24.64
C VAL A 207 31.78 -6.54 23.47
N GLY A 208 32.58 -5.48 23.63
CA GLY A 208 32.89 -4.55 22.55
C GLY A 208 33.56 -5.21 21.35
N GLY A 209 34.55 -6.08 21.57
CA GLY A 209 35.22 -6.85 20.51
C GLY A 209 34.27 -7.80 19.76
N MET A 210 33.36 -8.46 20.48
CA MET A 210 32.31 -9.28 19.86
C MET A 210 31.39 -8.43 18.98
N LEU A 211 30.98 -7.24 19.45
CA LEU A 211 30.14 -6.34 18.68
C LEU A 211 30.83 -5.82 17.42
N ILE A 212 32.13 -5.49 17.51
CA ILE A 212 32.93 -5.10 16.34
C ILE A 212 32.95 -6.24 15.31
N LEU A 213 33.18 -7.48 15.74
CA LEU A 213 33.21 -8.64 14.84
C LEU A 213 31.82 -8.93 14.24
N VAL A 214 30.75 -8.86 15.03
CA VAL A 214 29.38 -9.03 14.54
C VAL A 214 29.03 -7.92 13.54
N ALA A 215 29.33 -6.66 13.85
CA ALA A 215 29.08 -5.53 12.95
C ALA A 215 29.91 -5.64 11.66
N ALA A 216 31.15 -6.11 11.74
CA ALA A 216 32.02 -6.39 10.61
C ALA A 216 31.48 -7.52 9.70
N VAL A 217 30.92 -8.58 10.28
CA VAL A 217 30.34 -9.69 9.52
C VAL A 217 29.01 -9.30 8.87
N LEU A 218 28.20 -8.46 9.53
CA LEU A 218 26.89 -8.03 9.03
C LEU A 218 26.99 -6.92 7.98
N ASN A 219 27.83 -5.91 8.22
CA ASN A 219 27.88 -4.66 7.43
C ASN A 219 29.26 -4.39 6.80
N GLY A 220 30.14 -5.41 6.76
CA GLY A 220 31.45 -5.31 6.13
C GLY A 220 32.38 -4.27 6.80
N PRO A 221 33.31 -3.65 6.04
CA PRO A 221 34.31 -2.72 6.59
C PRO A 221 33.69 -1.49 7.27
N GLY A 222 32.57 -0.98 6.74
CA GLY A 222 31.86 0.16 7.32
C GLY A 222 31.30 -0.15 8.71
N GLY A 223 30.63 -1.29 8.87
CA GLY A 223 30.09 -1.72 10.16
C GLY A 223 31.14 -1.90 11.24
N GLY A 224 32.23 -2.59 10.89
CA GLY A 224 33.34 -2.82 11.81
C GLY A 224 34.04 -1.52 12.24
N ALA A 225 34.27 -0.59 11.30
CA ALA A 225 34.87 0.71 11.61
C ALA A 225 33.98 1.57 12.52
N VAL A 226 32.67 1.62 12.27
CA VAL A 226 31.71 2.37 13.09
C VAL A 226 31.59 1.77 14.50
N ALA A 227 31.51 0.45 14.62
CA ALA A 227 31.53 -0.23 15.92
C ALA A 227 32.85 0.03 16.67
N GLY A 228 33.98 0.02 15.96
CA GLY A 228 35.30 0.36 16.52
C GLY A 228 35.39 1.81 17.00
N ALA A 229 34.86 2.76 16.21
CA ALA A 229 34.84 4.18 16.55
C ALA A 229 33.96 4.47 17.77
N THR A 230 32.77 3.87 17.80
CA THR A 230 31.83 4.04 18.92
C THR A 230 32.41 3.47 20.21
N LEU A 231 32.93 2.23 20.18
CA LEU A 231 33.58 1.63 21.34
C LEU A 231 34.81 2.44 21.79
N GLY A 232 35.68 2.79 20.86
CA GLY A 232 36.86 3.59 21.14
C GLY A 232 36.52 4.93 21.78
N LEU A 233 35.51 5.64 21.26
CA LEU A 233 35.04 6.90 21.81
C LEU A 233 34.48 6.71 23.22
N THR A 234 33.72 5.64 23.47
CA THR A 234 33.20 5.36 24.83
C THR A 234 34.31 5.16 25.86
N LEU A 235 35.41 4.49 25.48
CA LEU A 235 36.57 4.29 26.36
C LEU A 235 37.36 5.58 26.58
N ALA A 236 37.56 6.36 25.51
CA ALA A 236 38.30 7.62 25.57
C ALA A 236 37.62 8.66 26.47
N VAL A 237 36.28 8.69 26.50
CA VAL A 237 35.48 9.62 27.32
C VAL A 237 35.62 9.35 28.83
N ARG A 238 36.07 8.16 29.24
CA ARG A 238 36.35 7.86 30.65
C ARG A 238 37.73 8.33 31.08
N SER A 239 38.73 8.22 30.20
CA SER A 239 40.12 8.53 30.53
C SER A 239 40.39 10.04 30.53
N THR A 240 41.18 10.50 31.49
CA THR A 240 41.64 11.91 31.59
C THR A 240 42.78 12.25 30.61
N SER A 241 43.20 11.31 29.76
CA SER A 241 44.31 11.45 28.81
C SER A 241 43.89 10.90 27.44
N PRO A 242 44.43 11.41 26.31
CA PRO A 242 44.09 10.90 24.99
C PRO A 242 44.55 9.43 24.87
N SER A 243 43.60 8.50 24.99
CA SER A 243 43.84 7.06 24.88
C SER A 243 44.00 6.66 23.41
N PRO A 244 45.02 5.87 23.02
CA PRO A 244 45.20 5.37 21.66
C PRO A 244 44.12 4.35 21.23
N ASP A 245 43.24 3.94 22.15
CA ASP A 245 42.23 2.90 21.98
C ASP A 245 41.27 3.15 20.81
N ILE A 246 40.95 4.42 20.50
CA ILE A 246 40.09 4.77 19.36
C ILE A 246 40.71 4.26 18.06
N GLY A 247 41.97 4.59 17.81
CA GLY A 247 42.60 4.23 16.55
C GLY A 247 42.86 2.73 16.44
N ILE A 248 43.18 2.06 17.56
CA ILE A 248 43.33 0.59 17.62
C ILE A 248 42.03 -0.10 17.19
N LEU A 249 40.90 0.32 17.77
CA LEU A 249 39.61 -0.34 17.56
C LEU A 249 39.00 0.00 16.19
N VAL A 250 39.17 1.22 15.69
CA VAL A 250 38.71 1.62 14.35
C VAL A 250 39.46 0.86 13.27
N THR A 251 40.79 0.82 13.36
CA THR A 251 41.62 0.11 12.37
C THR A 251 41.40 -1.40 12.43
N GLY A 252 41.32 -1.97 13.63
CA GLY A 252 40.93 -3.35 13.86
C GLY A 252 39.55 -3.68 13.28
N GLY A 253 38.54 -2.86 13.56
CA GLY A 253 37.19 -3.05 13.04
C GLY A 253 37.09 -2.94 11.51
N PHE A 254 37.80 -1.98 10.91
CA PHE A 254 37.85 -1.83 9.46
C PHE A 254 38.47 -3.05 8.77
N LEU A 255 39.64 -3.51 9.25
CA LEU A 255 40.33 -4.70 8.71
C LEU A 255 39.53 -5.99 8.95
N ALA A 256 38.86 -6.10 10.11
CA ALA A 256 37.93 -7.19 10.38
C ALA A 256 36.82 -7.24 9.34
N GLY A 257 36.17 -6.10 9.06
CA GLY A 257 35.10 -6.03 8.08
C GLY A 257 35.57 -6.24 6.64
N PHE A 258 36.76 -5.76 6.28
CA PHE A 258 37.33 -5.98 4.96
C PHE A 258 37.55 -7.49 4.68
N LEU A 259 38.10 -8.22 5.64
CA LEU A 259 38.31 -9.66 5.50
C LEU A 259 37.02 -10.48 5.68
N ALA A 260 36.04 -9.97 6.43
CA ALA A 260 34.74 -10.61 6.60
C ALA A 260 33.97 -10.75 5.27
N VAL A 261 34.17 -9.83 4.31
CA VAL A 261 33.57 -9.90 2.97
C VAL A 261 33.96 -11.20 2.24
N ARG A 262 35.19 -11.68 2.43
CA ARG A 262 35.65 -12.94 1.82
C ARG A 262 35.12 -14.16 2.54
N SER A 263 35.28 -14.18 3.86
CA SER A 263 34.64 -15.18 4.71
C SER A 263 34.55 -14.66 6.14
N TRP A 264 33.40 -14.90 6.78
CA TRP A 264 33.12 -14.36 8.12
C TRP A 264 34.15 -14.80 9.18
N ARG A 265 34.79 -15.96 9.00
CA ARG A 265 35.84 -16.48 9.89
C ARG A 265 37.13 -15.66 9.85
N LEU A 266 37.41 -14.97 8.74
CA LEU A 266 38.61 -14.13 8.62
C LEU A 266 38.46 -12.79 9.36
N ALA A 267 37.26 -12.46 9.86
CA ALA A 267 37.03 -11.23 10.63
C ALA A 267 37.93 -11.15 11.87
N SER A 268 38.08 -12.26 12.61
CA SER A 268 38.95 -12.35 13.79
C SER A 268 40.42 -12.07 13.45
N LEU A 269 40.90 -12.54 12.30
CA LEU A 269 42.26 -12.26 11.83
C LEU A 269 42.43 -10.78 11.45
N GLY A 270 41.40 -10.17 10.85
CA GLY A 270 41.41 -8.75 10.52
C GLY A 270 41.41 -7.84 11.76
N LEU A 271 40.66 -8.21 12.80
CA LEU A 271 40.67 -7.48 14.06
C LEU A 271 42.06 -7.52 14.70
N MET A 272 42.67 -8.71 14.81
CA MET A 272 43.99 -8.88 15.40
C MET A 272 45.08 -8.19 14.56
N SER A 273 45.03 -8.29 13.23
CA SER A 273 46.01 -7.64 12.37
C SER A 273 45.94 -6.12 12.43
N GLY A 274 44.74 -5.53 12.54
CA GLY A 274 44.60 -4.09 12.72
C GLY A 274 45.13 -3.58 14.06
N ILE A 275 44.94 -4.34 15.14
CA ILE A 275 45.53 -4.02 16.45
C ILE A 275 47.06 -4.06 16.38
N VAL A 276 47.66 -5.10 15.76
CA VAL A 276 49.11 -5.19 15.57
C VAL A 276 49.62 -4.02 14.74
N LEU A 277 48.96 -3.71 13.61
CA LEU A 277 49.36 -2.64 12.70
C LEU A 277 49.39 -1.29 13.42
N TYR A 278 48.33 -0.96 14.16
CA TYR A 278 48.24 0.29 14.89
C TYR A 278 49.25 0.36 16.05
N ALA A 279 49.47 -0.75 16.75
CA ALA A 279 50.47 -0.83 17.83
C ALA A 279 51.89 -0.56 17.33
N VAL A 280 52.24 -1.04 16.13
CA VAL A 280 53.53 -0.78 15.49
C VAL A 280 53.66 0.70 15.09
N LEU A 281 52.59 1.32 14.59
CA LEU A 281 52.61 2.72 14.13
C LEU A 281 52.88 3.73 15.24
N ILE A 282 52.42 3.49 16.47
CA ILE A 282 52.51 4.45 17.59
C ILE A 282 53.59 4.06 18.63
N GLN A 283 54.36 2.99 18.38
CA GLN A 283 55.42 2.53 19.30
C GLN A 283 54.90 2.35 20.74
N LEU A 284 53.74 1.70 20.91
CA LEU A 284 53.07 1.63 22.20
C LEU A 284 53.89 0.88 23.27
N PRO A 285 53.79 1.27 24.56
CA PRO A 285 54.38 0.55 25.68
C PRO A 285 53.76 -0.85 25.86
N ARG A 286 54.53 -1.78 26.44
CA ARG A 286 54.24 -3.23 26.56
C ARG A 286 53.05 -3.63 27.46
N GLU A 287 52.33 -2.70 28.07
CA GLU A 287 51.26 -2.99 29.04
C GLU A 287 49.84 -3.00 28.44
N LEU A 288 49.65 -3.65 27.28
CA LEU A 288 48.32 -3.88 26.69
C LEU A 288 47.75 -5.27 27.01
N THR A 289 48.17 -5.89 28.12
CA THR A 289 47.77 -7.26 28.49
C THR A 289 46.25 -7.44 28.53
N ALA A 290 45.52 -6.42 29.01
CA ALA A 290 44.06 -6.46 29.05
C ALA A 290 43.41 -6.42 27.67
N LEU A 291 43.90 -5.56 26.77
CA LEU A 291 43.35 -5.40 25.42
C LEU A 291 43.58 -6.65 24.57
N TRP A 292 44.79 -7.24 24.64
CA TRP A 292 45.12 -8.49 23.95
C TRP A 292 44.29 -9.67 24.48
N LEU A 293 44.16 -9.79 25.80
CA LEU A 293 43.43 -10.89 26.41
C LEU A 293 41.93 -10.81 26.10
N SER A 294 41.32 -9.63 26.21
CA SER A 294 39.87 -9.46 25.97
C SER A 294 39.48 -9.54 24.49
N LEU A 295 40.25 -8.93 23.59
CA LEU A 295 39.93 -8.97 22.16
C LEU A 295 40.36 -10.30 21.52
N GLY A 296 41.44 -10.91 22.01
CA GLY A 296 41.84 -12.26 21.62
C GLY A 296 40.79 -13.30 22.04
N THR A 297 40.26 -13.21 23.26
CA THR A 297 39.16 -14.10 23.69
C THR A 297 37.89 -13.86 22.90
N ALA A 298 37.53 -12.61 22.57
CA ALA A 298 36.39 -12.31 21.69
C ALA A 298 36.56 -12.95 20.30
N SER A 299 37.76 -12.85 19.71
CA SER A 299 38.12 -13.47 18.42
C SER A 299 37.97 -14.99 18.42
N VAL A 300 38.40 -15.66 19.50
CA VAL A 300 38.27 -17.11 19.68
C VAL A 300 36.78 -17.50 19.80
N ILE A 301 36.02 -16.77 20.62
CA ILE A 301 34.59 -17.08 20.83
C ILE A 301 33.84 -16.99 19.51
N VAL A 302 34.01 -15.92 18.72
CA VAL A 302 33.35 -15.78 17.42
C VAL A 302 33.73 -16.92 16.47
N GLN A 303 34.97 -17.40 16.51
CA GLN A 303 35.42 -18.51 15.68
C GLN A 303 34.79 -19.86 16.06
N THR A 304 34.41 -20.04 17.33
CA THR A 304 33.70 -21.25 17.80
C THR A 304 32.21 -21.27 17.47
N ILE A 305 31.64 -20.16 17.00
CA ILE A 305 30.21 -20.08 16.65
C ILE A 305 29.93 -20.92 15.39
N PRO A 306 28.92 -21.82 15.41
CA PRO A 306 28.52 -22.57 14.21
C PRO A 306 28.00 -21.62 13.12
N GLY A 307 28.37 -21.88 11.86
CA GLY A 307 28.00 -21.01 10.73
C GLY A 307 26.48 -20.81 10.55
N SER A 308 25.67 -21.77 11.02
CA SER A 308 24.21 -21.67 11.02
C SER A 308 23.68 -20.51 11.85
N PHE A 309 24.31 -20.17 12.97
CA PHE A 309 23.90 -19.04 13.81
C PHE A 309 24.26 -17.70 13.17
N VAL A 310 25.36 -17.64 12.42
CA VAL A 310 25.76 -16.41 11.71
C VAL A 310 24.80 -16.13 10.56
N GLU A 311 24.43 -17.15 9.79
CA GLU A 311 23.42 -17.01 8.73
C GLU A 311 22.04 -16.65 9.30
N LEU A 312 21.64 -17.28 10.42
CA LEU A 312 20.43 -16.88 11.13
C LEU A 312 20.49 -15.41 11.59
N GLY A 313 21.64 -14.97 12.10
CA GLY A 313 21.87 -13.58 12.51
C GLY A 313 21.78 -12.59 11.34
N LYS A 314 22.30 -12.95 10.16
CA LYS A 314 22.15 -12.15 8.93
C LYS A 314 20.70 -12.04 8.50
N VAL A 315 19.95 -13.15 8.53
CA VAL A 315 18.52 -13.17 8.21
C VAL A 315 17.73 -12.30 9.20
N TRP A 316 18.00 -12.40 10.50
CA TRP A 316 17.39 -11.55 11.52
C TRP A 316 17.74 -10.07 11.33
N ALA A 317 19.00 -9.76 11.02
CA ALA A 317 19.42 -8.39 10.72
C ALA A 317 18.74 -7.85 9.46
N GLN A 318 18.59 -8.67 8.43
CA GLN A 318 17.84 -8.33 7.23
C GLN A 318 16.36 -8.08 7.54
N LEU A 319 15.71 -8.93 8.33
CA LEU A 319 14.32 -8.73 8.79
C LEU A 319 14.11 -7.43 9.60
N LEU A 320 15.13 -6.99 10.33
CA LEU A 320 15.10 -5.74 11.10
C LEU A 320 15.32 -4.49 10.23
N VAL A 321 16.05 -4.61 9.12
CA VAL A 321 16.44 -3.50 8.22
C VAL A 321 15.50 -3.39 7.05
N GLN A 322 15.32 -4.50 6.34
CA GLN A 322 14.20 -4.69 5.43
C GLN A 322 13.07 -5.14 6.33
N GLY A 323 12.44 -4.16 6.97
CA GLY A 323 11.10 -4.35 7.48
C GLY A 323 10.35 -5.18 6.47
N ASP A 324 10.04 -6.42 6.85
CA ASP A 324 9.29 -7.35 6.02
C ASP A 324 8.08 -6.52 5.61
N THR A 325 8.00 -6.03 4.37
CA THR A 325 6.73 -5.51 3.88
C THR A 325 5.88 -6.75 4.03
N PRO A 326 5.00 -6.83 5.03
CA PRO A 326 4.29 -8.07 5.24
C PRO A 326 3.63 -8.31 3.89
N ASP A 327 3.57 -9.57 3.47
CA ASP A 327 3.05 -10.02 2.19
C ASP A 327 1.53 -9.76 2.14
N THR A 328 1.20 -8.49 2.33
CA THR A 328 -0.09 -7.88 2.58
C THR A 328 -0.76 -7.75 1.25
N LEU A 329 -2.06 -8.00 1.24
CA LEU A 329 -2.86 -7.91 0.04
C LEU A 329 -2.64 -6.56 -0.71
N PRO A 330 -2.57 -5.38 -0.04
CA PRO A 330 -2.16 -4.13 -0.68
C PRO A 330 -0.82 -4.16 -1.42
N ALA A 331 0.23 -4.73 -0.80
CA ALA A 331 1.55 -4.81 -1.41
C ALA A 331 1.57 -5.75 -2.63
N ARG A 332 0.82 -6.86 -2.57
CA ARG A 332 0.65 -7.77 -3.72
C ARG A 332 -0.14 -7.12 -4.86
N LEU A 333 -1.22 -6.41 -4.54
CA LEU A 333 -2.02 -5.66 -5.52
C LEU A 333 -1.17 -4.59 -6.21
N ASN A 334 -0.34 -3.85 -5.45
CA ASN A 334 0.58 -2.86 -6.02
C ASN A 334 1.66 -3.49 -6.93
N LYS A 335 2.13 -4.70 -6.61
CA LYS A 335 3.04 -5.43 -7.50
C LYS A 335 2.34 -5.86 -8.79
N ILE A 336 1.10 -6.36 -8.69
CA ILE A 336 0.28 -6.76 -9.85
C ILE A 336 -0.04 -5.54 -10.73
N SER A 337 -0.41 -4.40 -10.13
CA SER A 337 -0.63 -3.16 -10.88
C SER A 337 0.63 -2.71 -11.59
N GLY A 338 1.80 -2.83 -10.95
CA GLY A 338 3.09 -2.55 -11.59
C GLY A 338 3.31 -3.39 -12.85
N VAL A 339 3.05 -4.70 -12.79
CA VAL A 339 3.15 -5.59 -13.96
C VAL A 339 2.19 -5.18 -15.08
N MET A 340 0.93 -4.85 -14.74
CA MET A 340 -0.06 -4.41 -15.73
C MET A 340 0.31 -3.07 -16.37
N GLN A 341 0.96 -2.19 -15.61
CA GLN A 341 1.44 -0.90 -16.10
C GLN A 341 2.66 -1.05 -17.03
N GLU A 342 3.58 -1.96 -16.71
CA GLU A 342 4.66 -2.35 -17.63
C GLU A 342 4.12 -2.98 -18.92
N MET A 343 3.09 -3.82 -18.82
CA MET A 343 2.41 -4.37 -20.00
C MET A 343 1.77 -3.26 -20.84
N SER A 344 1.13 -2.27 -20.22
CA SER A 344 0.58 -1.10 -20.92
C SER A 344 1.68 -0.33 -21.67
N TYR A 345 2.83 -0.08 -21.02
CA TYR A 345 3.98 0.58 -21.66
C TYR A 345 4.54 -0.21 -22.84
N ALA A 346 4.55 -1.55 -22.79
CA ALA A 346 4.99 -2.39 -23.90
C ALA A 346 4.09 -2.27 -25.16
N PHE A 347 2.85 -1.78 -25.04
CA PHE A 347 1.96 -1.51 -26.17
C PHE A 347 2.15 -0.11 -26.77
N ARG A 348 2.88 0.77 -26.08
CA ARG A 348 3.16 2.13 -26.54
C ARG A 348 4.13 2.07 -27.71
N ILE A 349 3.75 2.68 -28.82
CA ILE A 349 4.57 2.75 -30.03
C ILE A 349 5.30 4.09 -30.00
N ASP A 350 6.62 4.05 -29.91
CA ASP A 350 7.47 5.16 -30.33
C ASP A 350 7.59 5.11 -31.87
N ASP A 351 7.42 6.24 -32.54
CA ASP A 351 7.32 6.37 -34.01
C ASP A 351 8.66 6.11 -34.77
N GLU A 352 9.54 5.25 -34.26
CA GLU A 352 10.96 5.28 -34.65
C GLU A 352 11.38 4.52 -35.91
N ASP A 353 10.50 3.78 -36.60
CA ASP A 353 10.86 3.24 -37.92
C ASP A 353 10.25 4.09 -39.05
N PRO A 354 11.04 4.95 -39.73
CA PRO A 354 10.62 5.48 -41.01
C PRO A 354 10.35 4.29 -41.93
N PRO A 355 9.21 4.25 -42.63
CA PRO A 355 8.90 3.14 -43.49
C PRO A 355 10.07 2.94 -44.47
N GLN A 356 10.55 1.70 -44.62
CA GLN A 356 11.28 1.34 -45.83
C GLN A 356 10.38 1.73 -47.00
N GLU A 357 10.68 2.84 -47.66
CA GLU A 357 9.97 3.26 -48.86
C GLU A 357 10.16 2.14 -49.88
N THR A 358 9.14 1.31 -50.05
CA THR A 358 9.12 0.37 -51.16
C THR A 358 9.24 1.24 -52.40
N ASN A 359 10.36 1.13 -53.14
CA ASN A 359 10.52 1.92 -54.35
C ASN A 359 9.50 1.41 -55.38
N LEU A 360 8.32 2.06 -55.37
CA LEU A 360 7.17 1.72 -56.19
C LEU A 360 7.51 1.72 -57.67
N VAL A 361 8.42 2.62 -58.08
CA VAL A 361 8.95 2.67 -59.43
C VAL A 361 9.72 1.40 -59.76
N GLU A 362 10.63 0.95 -58.90
CA GLU A 362 11.40 -0.29 -59.11
C GLU A 362 10.50 -1.54 -59.15
N ALA A 363 9.44 -1.57 -58.34
CA ALA A 363 8.46 -2.66 -58.34
C ALA A 363 7.73 -2.78 -59.70
N VAL A 364 7.28 -1.65 -60.26
CA VAL A 364 6.65 -1.61 -61.59
C VAL A 364 7.65 -1.97 -62.69
N VAL A 365 8.89 -1.46 -62.60
CA VAL A 365 9.96 -1.67 -63.58
C VAL A 365 10.40 -3.13 -63.65
N SER A 366 10.59 -3.76 -62.49
CA SER A 366 10.95 -5.18 -62.41
C SER A 366 9.83 -6.11 -62.88
N GLY A 367 8.57 -5.73 -62.62
CA GLY A 367 7.39 -6.49 -63.04
C GLY A 367 7.11 -6.45 -64.54
N VAL A 368 7.29 -5.29 -65.18
CA VAL A 368 6.87 -5.05 -66.58
C VAL A 368 8.04 -4.66 -67.48
N CYS A 369 8.79 -3.61 -67.13
CA CYS A 369 9.77 -2.99 -68.02
C CYS A 369 11.00 -3.85 -68.29
N ARG A 370 11.55 -4.55 -67.28
CA ARG A 370 12.76 -5.40 -67.45
C ARG A 370 12.58 -6.54 -68.46
N LYS A 371 11.35 -7.00 -68.69
CA LYS A 371 11.01 -8.05 -69.64
C LYS A 371 10.56 -7.50 -71.01
N CYS A 372 10.65 -6.18 -71.21
CA CYS A 372 10.23 -5.50 -72.42
C CYS A 372 11.37 -5.46 -73.46
N SER A 373 11.04 -5.61 -74.75
CA SER A 373 12.02 -5.51 -75.85
C SER A 373 12.65 -4.12 -75.98
N LEU A 374 11.96 -3.06 -75.52
CA LEU A 374 12.44 -1.68 -75.54
C LEU A 374 13.13 -1.23 -74.23
N TYR A 375 13.48 -2.16 -73.34
CA TYR A 375 14.09 -1.82 -72.04
C TYR A 375 15.33 -0.93 -72.17
N ARG A 376 16.23 -1.28 -73.11
CA ARG A 376 17.47 -0.55 -73.35
C ARG A 376 17.23 0.93 -73.65
N THR A 377 16.32 1.22 -74.56
CA THR A 377 15.97 2.60 -74.94
C THR A 377 15.29 3.35 -73.80
N CYS A 378 14.39 2.71 -73.05
CA CYS A 378 13.67 3.38 -71.96
C CYS A 378 14.51 3.60 -70.70
N TRP A 379 15.42 2.67 -70.37
CA TRP A 379 16.13 2.63 -69.08
C TRP A 379 17.66 2.81 -69.17
N GLU A 380 18.28 2.70 -70.34
CA GLU A 380 19.69 3.10 -70.57
C GLU A 380 19.74 4.46 -71.26
N ASP A 381 19.06 4.62 -72.41
CA ASP A 381 19.17 5.84 -73.23
C ASP A 381 18.32 7.00 -72.68
N GLU A 382 17.04 6.76 -72.37
CA GLU A 382 16.10 7.78 -71.87
C GLU A 382 15.69 7.60 -70.40
N PHE A 383 16.62 7.11 -69.56
CA PHE A 383 16.36 6.77 -68.16
C PHE A 383 15.55 7.82 -67.39
N TYR A 384 16.00 9.09 -67.40
CA TYR A 384 15.38 10.16 -66.60
C TYR A 384 13.92 10.42 -66.99
N ARG A 385 13.61 10.36 -68.28
CA ARG A 385 12.26 10.62 -68.80
C ARG A 385 11.30 9.50 -68.45
N SER A 386 11.74 8.24 -68.56
CA SER A 386 10.97 7.06 -68.17
C SER A 386 10.76 7.00 -66.65
N TYR A 387 11.81 7.23 -65.87
CA TYR A 387 11.75 7.25 -64.41
C TYR A 387 10.76 8.32 -63.91
N ARG A 388 10.86 9.56 -64.40
CA ARG A 388 9.97 10.65 -64.00
C ARG A 388 8.51 10.36 -64.37
N SER A 389 8.25 9.79 -65.54
CA SER A 389 6.88 9.47 -65.97
C SER A 389 6.22 8.43 -65.06
N ILE A 390 6.97 7.42 -64.60
CA ILE A 390 6.46 6.42 -63.65
C ILE A 390 6.39 6.99 -62.23
N LEU A 391 7.36 7.79 -61.82
CA LEU A 391 7.34 8.45 -60.51
C LEU A 391 6.12 9.37 -60.37
N ASP A 392 5.86 10.21 -61.38
CA ASP A 392 4.71 11.11 -61.42
C ASP A 392 3.40 10.30 -61.32
N LEU A 393 3.28 9.19 -62.07
CA LEU A 393 2.15 8.27 -61.99
C LEU A 393 1.95 7.72 -60.57
N MET A 394 3.00 7.23 -59.91
CA MET A 394 2.90 6.70 -58.55
C MET A 394 2.60 7.78 -57.50
N SER A 395 2.97 9.04 -57.78
CA SER A 395 2.73 10.19 -56.89
C SER A 395 1.34 10.83 -57.05
N THR A 396 0.56 10.41 -58.05
CA THR A 396 -0.71 11.08 -58.43
C THR A 396 -1.82 10.95 -57.36
N GLY A 397 -1.67 10.06 -56.37
CA GLY A 397 -2.48 10.07 -55.14
C GLY A 397 -3.98 9.79 -55.27
N LYS A 398 -4.50 9.47 -56.47
CA LYS A 398 -5.93 9.21 -56.72
C LYS A 398 -6.44 7.98 -55.96
N GLU A 399 -7.53 8.08 -55.20
CA GLU A 399 -8.13 6.94 -54.48
C GLU A 399 -8.69 5.85 -55.42
N GLU A 400 -9.00 6.20 -56.66
CA GLU A 400 -9.52 5.29 -57.69
C GLU A 400 -8.41 4.51 -58.43
N LEU A 401 -8.81 3.54 -59.26
CA LEU A 401 -7.91 2.80 -60.13
C LEU A 401 -7.31 3.74 -61.19
N LEU A 402 -5.99 3.67 -61.36
CA LEU A 402 -5.29 4.40 -62.42
C LEU A 402 -5.72 3.88 -63.79
N ASN A 403 -5.82 4.79 -64.75
CA ASN A 403 -6.13 4.51 -66.15
C ASN A 403 -4.94 4.87 -67.06
N VAL A 404 -5.02 4.47 -68.32
CA VAL A 404 -3.95 4.75 -69.30
C VAL A 404 -3.73 6.26 -69.50
N ASP A 405 -4.79 7.06 -69.37
CA ASP A 405 -4.72 8.54 -69.47
C ASP A 405 -3.90 9.19 -68.34
N ASP A 406 -3.66 8.47 -67.23
CA ASP A 406 -2.85 8.96 -66.11
C ASP A 406 -1.33 8.85 -66.38
N LEU A 407 -0.91 8.18 -67.47
CA LEU A 407 0.49 8.06 -67.88
C LEU A 407 1.02 9.37 -68.50
N GLY A 408 1.69 10.18 -67.68
CA GLY A 408 2.34 11.43 -68.10
C GLY A 408 3.61 11.26 -68.97
N GLY A 409 4.20 12.41 -69.34
CA GLY A 409 5.55 12.48 -69.93
C GLY A 409 5.70 11.97 -71.38
N GLY A 410 4.59 11.66 -72.05
CA GLY A 410 4.56 11.06 -73.39
C GLY A 410 4.90 9.57 -73.38
N LEU A 411 4.85 8.92 -72.21
CA LEU A 411 5.07 7.48 -72.08
C LEU A 411 3.89 6.68 -72.64
N GLU A 412 2.67 7.20 -72.54
CA GLU A 412 1.44 6.65 -73.12
C GLU A 412 1.62 6.30 -74.62
N LYS A 413 2.23 7.20 -75.40
CA LYS A 413 2.40 7.05 -76.85
C LYS A 413 3.63 6.25 -77.27
N ARG A 414 4.62 6.11 -76.38
CA ARG A 414 5.92 5.47 -76.68
C ARG A 414 6.04 4.06 -76.09
N CYS A 415 5.25 3.75 -75.06
CA CYS A 415 5.23 2.44 -74.45
C CYS A 415 4.44 1.47 -75.32
N ILE A 416 5.01 0.30 -75.61
CA ILE A 416 4.31 -0.78 -76.33
C ILE A 416 3.36 -1.59 -75.43
N ARG A 417 3.40 -1.37 -74.10
CA ARG A 417 2.58 -2.09 -73.10
C ARG A 417 2.05 -1.14 -72.00
N PRO A 418 1.32 -0.06 -72.34
CA PRO A 418 0.84 0.91 -71.36
C PRO A 418 -0.15 0.31 -70.35
N GLU A 419 -1.07 -0.54 -70.80
CA GLU A 419 -2.05 -1.23 -69.94
C GLU A 419 -1.38 -2.13 -68.88
N ALA A 420 -0.30 -2.82 -69.25
CA ALA A 420 0.44 -3.68 -68.32
C ALA A 420 1.15 -2.86 -67.22
N ILE A 421 1.64 -1.66 -67.54
CA ILE A 421 2.22 -0.74 -66.55
C ILE A 421 1.14 -0.28 -65.57
N ILE A 422 -0.02 0.15 -66.06
CA ILE A 422 -1.15 0.59 -65.22
C ILE A 422 -1.65 -0.54 -64.33
N GLN A 423 -1.82 -1.75 -64.87
CA GLN A 423 -2.25 -2.90 -64.08
C GLN A 423 -1.25 -3.23 -62.96
N SER A 424 0.04 -3.22 -63.27
CA SER A 424 1.10 -3.43 -62.28
C SER A 424 1.13 -2.33 -61.22
N ALA A 425 1.03 -1.06 -61.64
CA ALA A 425 0.96 0.11 -60.76
C ALA A 425 -0.24 0.02 -59.80
N ASN A 426 -1.43 -0.32 -60.30
CA ASN A 426 -2.63 -0.49 -59.48
C ASN A 426 -2.46 -1.60 -58.43
N ILE A 427 -1.90 -2.76 -58.80
CA ILE A 427 -1.62 -3.85 -57.84
C ILE A 427 -0.67 -3.40 -56.73
N HIS A 428 0.42 -2.72 -57.09
CA HIS A 428 1.42 -2.27 -56.11
C HIS A 428 0.89 -1.12 -55.23
N LEU A 429 0.14 -0.18 -55.80
CA LEU A 429 -0.47 0.93 -55.06
C LEU A 429 -1.56 0.44 -54.10
N GLN A 430 -2.41 -0.49 -54.54
CA GLN A 430 -3.43 -1.10 -53.68
C GLN A 430 -2.79 -1.85 -52.50
N ARG A 431 -1.71 -2.62 -52.74
CA ARG A 431 -0.97 -3.30 -51.67
C ARG A 431 -0.38 -2.33 -50.65
N GLU A 432 0.19 -1.20 -51.09
CA GLU A 432 0.69 -0.18 -50.16
C GLU A 432 -0.44 0.49 -49.37
N ARG A 433 -1.61 0.73 -49.97
CA ARG A 433 -2.80 1.23 -49.25
C ARG A 433 -3.32 0.24 -48.21
N GLU A 434 -3.45 -1.03 -48.57
CA GLU A 434 -3.86 -2.08 -47.63
C GLU A 434 -2.88 -2.17 -46.46
N ARG A 435 -1.57 -2.08 -46.72
CA ARG A 435 -0.54 -2.01 -45.68
C ARG A 435 -0.67 -0.77 -44.79
N ALA A 436 -0.90 0.40 -45.38
CA ALA A 436 -1.09 1.65 -44.65
C ALA A 436 -2.34 1.59 -43.75
N ASN A 437 -3.48 1.16 -44.30
CA ASN A 437 -4.72 0.98 -43.56
C ASN A 437 -4.59 -0.06 -42.45
N PHE A 438 -3.91 -1.19 -42.71
CA PHE A 438 -3.64 -2.20 -41.70
C PHE A 438 -2.76 -1.65 -40.58
N ARG A 439 -1.72 -0.87 -40.91
CA ARG A 439 -0.87 -0.19 -39.90
C ARG A 439 -1.67 0.75 -39.03
N VAL A 440 -2.55 1.56 -39.62
CA VAL A 440 -3.43 2.48 -38.88
C VAL A 440 -4.32 1.69 -37.92
N ARG A 441 -5.01 0.63 -38.39
CA ARG A 441 -5.85 -0.23 -37.53
C ARG A 441 -5.07 -0.90 -36.40
N VAL A 442 -3.85 -1.37 -36.67
CA VAL A 442 -2.98 -1.97 -35.64
C VAL A 442 -2.54 -0.91 -34.62
N LYS A 443 -2.20 0.32 -35.07
CA LYS A 443 -1.88 1.44 -34.17
C LYS A 443 -3.08 1.77 -33.27
N GLU A 444 -4.28 1.89 -33.83
CA GLU A 444 -5.51 2.16 -33.07
C GLU A 444 -5.83 1.05 -32.06
N SER A 445 -5.75 -0.22 -32.47
CA SER A 445 -5.98 -1.38 -31.59
C SER A 445 -4.99 -1.43 -30.43
N ARG A 446 -3.70 -1.14 -30.69
CA ARG A 446 -2.66 -1.09 -29.64
C ARG A 446 -2.84 0.08 -28.70
N ALA A 447 -3.15 1.27 -29.22
CA ALA A 447 -3.42 2.45 -28.40
C ALA A 447 -4.66 2.25 -27.50
N LEU A 448 -5.68 1.54 -28.00
CA LEU A 448 -6.81 1.13 -27.16
C LEU A 448 -6.37 0.17 -26.05
N ALA A 449 -5.59 -0.87 -26.38
CA ALA A 449 -5.09 -1.83 -25.40
C ALA A 449 -4.21 -1.18 -24.31
N GLU A 450 -3.34 -0.22 -24.69
CA GLU A 450 -2.54 0.57 -23.75
C GLU A 450 -3.42 1.28 -22.72
N ARG A 451 -4.45 2.01 -23.19
CA ARG A 451 -5.40 2.73 -22.33
C ARG A 451 -6.17 1.79 -21.40
N GLN A 452 -6.63 0.66 -21.92
CA GLN A 452 -7.42 -0.31 -21.15
C GLN A 452 -6.58 -0.99 -20.05
N LEU A 453 -5.37 -1.45 -20.37
CA LEU A 453 -4.46 -2.05 -19.39
C LEU A 453 -3.97 -1.03 -18.35
N GLY A 454 -3.68 0.20 -18.80
CA GLY A 454 -3.31 1.30 -17.91
C GLY A 454 -4.44 1.65 -16.92
N GLY A 455 -5.69 1.74 -17.40
CA GLY A 455 -6.85 1.98 -16.55
C GLY A 455 -7.09 0.86 -15.53
N LEU A 456 -6.91 -0.41 -15.93
CA LEU A 456 -7.02 -1.55 -15.02
C LEU A 456 -5.91 -1.55 -13.96
N ALA A 457 -4.67 -1.24 -14.34
CA ALA A 457 -3.55 -1.13 -13.41
C ALA A 457 -3.81 -0.08 -12.34
N GLU A 458 -4.31 1.08 -12.74
CA GLU A 458 -4.64 2.17 -11.82
C GLU A 458 -5.75 1.78 -10.84
N LEU A 459 -6.81 1.11 -11.31
CA LEU A 459 -7.86 0.57 -10.43
C LEU A 459 -7.32 -0.41 -9.39
N ILE A 460 -6.48 -1.36 -9.79
CA ILE A 460 -5.88 -2.34 -8.87
C ILE A 460 -5.03 -1.64 -7.81
N ARG A 461 -4.31 -0.59 -8.20
CA ARG A 461 -3.51 0.24 -7.29
C ARG A 461 -4.39 0.97 -6.28
N GLU A 462 -5.47 1.60 -6.74
CA GLU A 462 -6.44 2.27 -5.85
C GLU A 462 -7.11 1.27 -4.89
N MET A 463 -7.44 0.06 -5.36
CA MET A 463 -7.99 -1.02 -4.52
C MET A 463 -7.02 -1.41 -3.39
N GLY A 464 -5.72 -1.51 -3.71
CA GLY A 464 -4.69 -1.77 -2.71
C GLY A 464 -4.59 -0.67 -1.65
N GLN A 465 -4.69 0.60 -2.06
CA GLN A 465 -4.64 1.75 -1.16
C GLN A 465 -5.88 1.84 -0.26
N ASP A 466 -7.07 1.59 -0.80
CA ASP A 466 -8.33 1.62 -0.06
C ASP A 466 -8.39 0.51 1.01
N PHE A 467 -7.87 -0.67 0.68
CA PHE A 467 -7.66 -1.74 1.67
C PHE A 467 -6.66 -1.35 2.78
N ALA A 468 -5.60 -0.61 2.44
CA ALA A 468 -4.65 -0.15 3.44
C ALA A 468 -5.27 0.92 4.37
N ALA A 469 -6.13 1.78 3.81
CA ALA A 469 -6.81 2.86 4.53
C ALA A 469 -7.96 2.37 5.44
N SER A 470 -8.62 1.27 5.09
CA SER A 470 -9.78 0.72 5.81
C SER A 470 -9.45 -0.07 7.09
N LYS A 471 -8.17 -0.14 7.51
CA LYS A 471 -7.82 -0.77 8.80
C LYS A 471 -8.59 -0.11 9.95
N PRO A 472 -9.25 -0.90 10.82
CA PRO A 472 -10.05 -0.35 11.90
C PRO A 472 -9.17 0.46 12.85
N ARG A 473 -9.53 1.75 13.05
CA ARG A 473 -8.98 2.56 14.13
C ARG A 473 -9.42 1.96 15.46
N GLU A 474 -8.54 1.19 16.10
CA GLU A 474 -8.73 0.76 17.49
C GLU A 474 -8.84 2.00 18.38
N GLY A 475 -10.01 2.24 18.97
CA GLY A 475 -10.13 3.28 20.00
C GLY A 475 -11.47 3.94 20.25
N VAL A 476 -12.55 3.70 19.49
CA VAL A 476 -13.81 4.42 19.71
C VAL A 476 -14.81 3.61 20.58
N LYS A 477 -14.86 3.95 21.87
CA LYS A 477 -15.92 3.52 22.81
C LYS A 477 -17.14 4.45 22.72
N LYS A 478 -18.28 3.87 22.32
CA LYS A 478 -19.71 4.09 22.69
C LYS A 478 -20.56 3.97 21.42
N VAL A 479 -21.28 2.85 21.29
CA VAL A 479 -22.20 2.57 20.19
C VAL A 479 -23.49 3.34 20.43
N PRO A 480 -23.85 4.37 19.63
CA PRO A 480 -25.18 4.97 19.61
C PRO A 480 -26.26 3.94 19.20
N PRO A 481 -27.56 4.21 19.46
CA PRO A 481 -28.62 3.27 19.12
C PRO A 481 -28.63 2.96 17.62
N ARG A 482 -28.74 1.67 17.28
CA ARG A 482 -28.81 1.19 15.89
C ARG A 482 -30.09 1.70 15.22
N LEU A 483 -29.98 2.37 14.08
CA LEU A 483 -31.14 2.62 13.23
C LEU A 483 -31.61 1.33 12.55
N ASP A 484 -32.92 1.18 12.41
CA ASP A 484 -33.57 0.17 11.57
C ASP A 484 -34.19 0.86 10.34
N TYR A 485 -34.65 0.08 9.36
CA TYR A 485 -35.24 0.60 8.13
C TYR A 485 -36.41 -0.27 7.65
N ALA A 486 -37.32 0.35 6.91
CA ALA A 486 -38.35 -0.31 6.11
C ALA A 486 -38.25 0.18 4.67
N VAL A 487 -38.49 -0.70 3.70
CA VAL A 487 -38.31 -0.40 2.27
C VAL A 487 -39.50 -0.89 1.47
N GLY A 488 -39.89 -0.11 0.46
CA GLY A 488 -40.87 -0.47 -0.55
C GLY A 488 -40.31 -0.24 -1.94
N VAL A 489 -40.62 -1.13 -2.87
CA VAL A 489 -40.15 -1.06 -4.27
C VAL A 489 -41.33 -1.28 -5.20
N ALA A 490 -41.53 -0.36 -6.13
CA ALA A 490 -42.53 -0.47 -7.19
C ALA A 490 -41.86 -0.29 -8.54
N LYS A 491 -42.20 -1.15 -9.52
CA LYS A 491 -41.68 -1.06 -10.89
C LYS A 491 -42.77 -1.28 -11.91
N ARG A 492 -42.61 -0.67 -13.08
CA ARG A 492 -43.46 -0.89 -14.23
C ARG A 492 -42.62 -0.90 -15.51
N PRO A 493 -42.70 -1.97 -16.33
CA PRO A 493 -42.04 -1.97 -17.61
C PRO A 493 -42.75 -1.06 -18.61
N ARG A 494 -42.05 -0.64 -19.66
CA ARG A 494 -42.60 0.07 -20.80
C ARG A 494 -43.78 -0.69 -21.42
N LYS A 495 -44.74 0.05 -22.00
CA LYS A 495 -45.90 -0.51 -22.71
C LYS A 495 -45.51 -1.63 -23.69
N GLY A 496 -46.05 -2.83 -23.46
CA GLY A 496 -45.82 -4.03 -24.29
C GLY A 496 -44.55 -4.82 -23.95
N GLY A 497 -43.73 -4.35 -22.99
CA GLY A 497 -42.54 -5.04 -22.50
C GLY A 497 -42.86 -6.08 -21.41
N VAL A 498 -42.18 -7.23 -21.47
CA VAL A 498 -42.24 -8.30 -20.46
C VAL A 498 -41.08 -8.22 -19.45
N VAL A 499 -40.12 -7.31 -19.66
CA VAL A 499 -38.96 -7.12 -18.78
C VAL A 499 -38.65 -5.64 -18.71
N SER A 500 -38.46 -5.12 -17.51
CA SER A 500 -37.99 -3.76 -17.26
C SER A 500 -36.47 -3.71 -17.27
N GLY A 501 -35.91 -2.71 -17.95
CA GLY A 501 -34.49 -2.36 -17.95
C GLY A 501 -33.97 -1.85 -16.60
N ASP A 502 -34.87 -1.42 -15.70
CA ASP A 502 -34.54 -0.91 -14.38
C ASP A 502 -34.21 -2.02 -13.37
N SER A 503 -33.01 -1.96 -12.79
CA SER A 503 -32.56 -2.85 -11.72
C SER A 503 -32.62 -2.17 -10.36
N ASP A 504 -33.06 -2.92 -9.35
CA ASP A 504 -33.09 -2.49 -7.93
C ASP A 504 -32.17 -3.37 -7.11
N LEU A 505 -31.59 -2.79 -6.06
CA LEU A 505 -30.73 -3.50 -5.11
C LEU A 505 -31.04 -3.03 -3.69
N VAL A 506 -31.34 -3.98 -2.81
CA VAL A 506 -31.39 -3.73 -1.36
C VAL A 506 -30.58 -4.83 -0.68
N CYS A 507 -29.46 -4.45 -0.08
CA CYS A 507 -28.52 -5.41 0.49
C CYS A 507 -27.95 -4.95 1.83
N GLU A 508 -27.92 -5.84 2.83
CA GLU A 508 -27.17 -5.63 4.07
C GLU A 508 -25.70 -6.01 3.84
N LEU A 509 -24.83 -5.03 3.55
CA LEU A 509 -23.40 -5.26 3.29
C LEU A 509 -22.66 -5.81 4.53
N SER A 510 -22.97 -5.27 5.71
CA SER A 510 -22.44 -5.70 7.00
C SER A 510 -23.47 -5.47 8.09
N LYS A 511 -23.22 -5.92 9.32
CA LYS A 511 -24.15 -5.71 10.46
C LYS A 511 -24.57 -4.24 10.67
N ASN A 512 -23.79 -3.28 10.16
CA ASN A 512 -24.00 -1.86 10.40
C ASN A 512 -24.17 -1.03 9.12
N ARG A 513 -24.04 -1.61 7.92
CA ARG A 513 -24.20 -0.88 6.65
C ARG A 513 -25.24 -1.54 5.76
N VAL A 514 -26.13 -0.72 5.20
CA VAL A 514 -27.18 -1.14 4.27
C VAL A 514 -27.04 -0.35 2.98
N LEU A 515 -27.17 -1.02 1.85
CA LEU A 515 -27.14 -0.44 0.52
C LEU A 515 -28.55 -0.48 -0.08
N PHE A 516 -28.98 0.66 -0.61
CA PHE A 516 -30.12 0.77 -1.51
C PHE A 516 -29.60 1.29 -2.84
N GLY A 517 -29.99 0.66 -3.94
CA GLY A 517 -29.48 0.95 -5.26
C GLY A 517 -30.59 0.90 -6.29
N LEU A 518 -30.53 1.81 -7.25
CA LEU A 518 -31.37 1.84 -8.43
C LEU A 518 -30.50 2.13 -9.64
N SER A 519 -30.75 1.42 -10.74
CA SER A 519 -29.98 1.57 -11.98
C SER A 519 -30.90 1.40 -13.17
N ASP A 520 -30.87 2.37 -14.07
CA ASP A 520 -31.55 2.34 -15.36
C ASP A 520 -30.52 1.99 -16.44
N GLY A 521 -30.80 0.93 -17.20
CA GLY A 521 -29.95 0.49 -18.31
C GLY A 521 -30.46 1.08 -19.61
N MET A 522 -29.58 1.66 -20.43
CA MET A 522 -29.99 2.29 -21.67
C MET A 522 -30.72 1.32 -22.62
N GLY A 523 -31.92 1.71 -23.06
CA GLY A 523 -32.76 0.93 -23.98
C GLY A 523 -33.90 0.21 -23.26
N VAL A 524 -34.53 -0.77 -23.91
CA VAL A 524 -35.70 -1.48 -23.34
C VAL A 524 -35.52 -2.98 -23.45
N GLY A 525 -35.98 -3.72 -22.44
CA GLY A 525 -36.09 -5.16 -22.48
C GLY A 525 -34.86 -5.91 -21.94
N PRO A 526 -34.68 -7.18 -22.33
CA PRO A 526 -33.72 -8.08 -21.68
C PRO A 526 -32.26 -7.62 -21.68
N ARG A 527 -31.83 -6.87 -22.72
CA ARG A 527 -30.46 -6.36 -22.82
C ARG A 527 -30.19 -5.28 -21.78
N ALA A 528 -31.05 -4.25 -21.71
CA ALA A 528 -30.98 -3.19 -20.71
C ALA A 528 -31.03 -3.75 -19.28
N ALA A 529 -31.92 -4.71 -19.03
CA ALA A 529 -32.05 -5.38 -17.74
C ALA A 529 -30.79 -6.16 -17.33
N TRP A 530 -30.10 -6.75 -18.31
CA TRP A 530 -28.86 -7.48 -18.06
C TRP A 530 -27.69 -6.54 -17.78
N GLU A 531 -27.62 -5.40 -18.47
CA GLU A 531 -26.60 -4.36 -18.27
C GLU A 531 -26.72 -3.73 -16.88
N SER A 532 -27.90 -3.19 -16.54
CA SER A 532 -28.17 -2.60 -15.21
C SER A 532 -28.01 -3.64 -14.10
N GLY A 533 -28.46 -4.88 -14.33
CA GLY A 533 -28.34 -5.98 -13.37
C GLY A 533 -26.89 -6.40 -13.11
N THR A 534 -26.05 -6.43 -14.16
CA THR A 534 -24.62 -6.74 -14.02
C THR A 534 -23.88 -5.64 -13.25
N ALA A 535 -24.18 -4.37 -13.55
CA ALA A 535 -23.61 -3.22 -12.83
C ALA A 535 -23.95 -3.26 -11.34
N MET A 536 -25.23 -3.47 -11.00
CA MET A 536 -25.70 -3.63 -9.61
C MET A 536 -25.04 -4.80 -8.90
N SER A 537 -24.90 -5.96 -9.57
CA SER A 537 -24.29 -7.15 -8.95
C SER A 537 -22.80 -6.95 -8.65
N LEU A 538 -22.07 -6.28 -9.54
CA LEU A 538 -20.65 -5.98 -9.33
C LEU A 538 -20.47 -4.96 -8.19
N LEU A 539 -21.32 -3.93 -8.12
CA LEU A 539 -21.34 -2.97 -7.02
C LEU A 539 -21.59 -3.65 -5.67
N GLU A 540 -22.58 -4.55 -5.59
CA GLU A 540 -22.89 -5.31 -4.38
C GLU A 540 -21.65 -6.07 -3.88
N GLN A 541 -20.94 -6.76 -4.78
CA GLN A 541 -19.75 -7.53 -4.44
C GLN A 541 -18.60 -6.65 -3.94
N LEU A 542 -18.33 -5.53 -4.61
CA LEU A 542 -17.25 -4.62 -4.23
C LEU A 542 -17.54 -3.93 -2.90
N LEU A 543 -18.75 -3.39 -2.74
CA LEU A 543 -19.17 -2.76 -1.49
C LEU A 543 -19.25 -3.78 -0.34
N GLY A 544 -19.69 -5.01 -0.62
CA GLY A 544 -19.73 -6.12 0.34
C GLY A 544 -18.34 -6.59 0.77
N ALA A 545 -17.35 -6.51 -0.13
CA ALA A 545 -15.94 -6.74 0.17
C ALA A 545 -15.30 -5.61 1.01
N GLY A 546 -16.01 -4.50 1.22
CA GLY A 546 -15.58 -3.38 2.05
C GLY A 546 -14.86 -2.26 1.30
N PHE A 547 -14.87 -2.28 -0.04
CA PHE A 547 -14.33 -1.16 -0.83
C PHE A 547 -15.19 0.09 -0.68
N SER A 548 -14.55 1.25 -0.83
CA SER A 548 -15.19 2.55 -0.90
C SER A 548 -16.12 2.64 -2.11
N ALA A 549 -17.21 3.37 -1.96
CA ALA A 549 -18.22 3.46 -3.00
C ALA A 549 -17.74 4.19 -4.25
N LYS A 550 -16.87 5.20 -4.08
CA LYS A 550 -16.15 5.84 -5.18
C LYS A 550 -15.37 4.84 -6.03
N LEU A 551 -14.60 3.97 -5.37
CA LEU A 551 -13.81 2.94 -6.05
C LEU A 551 -14.71 1.90 -6.72
N ALA A 552 -15.77 1.47 -6.04
CA ALA A 552 -16.71 0.48 -6.58
C ALA A 552 -17.38 0.99 -7.86
N VAL A 553 -17.87 2.24 -7.88
CA VAL A 553 -18.46 2.88 -9.06
C VAL A 553 -17.45 2.99 -10.21
N ARG A 554 -16.20 3.40 -9.92
CA ARG A 554 -15.16 3.48 -10.95
C ARG A 554 -14.80 2.11 -11.53
N ALA A 555 -14.69 1.09 -10.70
CA ALA A 555 -14.42 -0.27 -11.15
C ALA A 555 -15.54 -0.81 -12.05
N VAL A 556 -16.80 -0.52 -11.72
CA VAL A 556 -17.96 -0.86 -12.56
C VAL A 556 -17.91 -0.13 -13.88
N ASN A 557 -17.62 1.18 -13.87
CA ASN A 557 -17.45 1.98 -15.08
C ASN A 557 -16.42 1.39 -16.03
N THR A 558 -15.23 1.09 -15.52
CA THR A 558 -14.15 0.51 -16.34
C THR A 558 -14.50 -0.89 -16.81
N THR A 559 -15.20 -1.70 -16.01
CA THR A 559 -15.63 -3.05 -16.43
C THR A 559 -16.66 -3.00 -17.56
N LEU A 560 -17.58 -2.02 -17.53
CA LEU A 560 -18.55 -1.81 -18.61
C LEU A 560 -17.85 -1.31 -19.88
N LEU A 561 -16.91 -0.36 -19.76
CA LEU A 561 -16.09 0.14 -20.88
C LEU A 561 -15.23 -0.93 -21.56
N LEU A 562 -14.80 -1.97 -20.82
CA LEU A 562 -13.98 -3.07 -21.35
C LEU A 562 -14.77 -4.05 -22.22
N ARG A 563 -16.11 -4.10 -22.09
CA ARG A 563 -16.94 -5.16 -22.67
C ARG A 563 -17.50 -4.84 -24.06
N SER A 564 -17.63 -3.57 -24.45
CA SER A 564 -18.30 -3.21 -25.70
C SER A 564 -17.66 -2.01 -26.40
N VAL A 565 -17.62 -2.07 -27.73
CA VAL A 565 -17.28 -0.95 -28.63
C VAL A 565 -18.50 -0.03 -28.84
N GLU A 566 -19.69 -0.53 -28.52
CA GLU A 566 -20.92 0.25 -28.45
C GLU A 566 -21.09 0.81 -27.03
N ASP A 567 -21.38 2.09 -26.95
CA ASP A 567 -21.87 2.88 -25.84
C ASP A 567 -22.85 2.11 -24.92
N HIS A 568 -22.35 1.43 -23.87
CA HIS A 568 -23.20 0.75 -22.86
C HIS A 568 -23.25 1.62 -21.61
N PHE A 569 -24.44 2.16 -21.31
CA PHE A 569 -24.63 3.10 -20.22
C PHE A 569 -25.64 2.60 -19.21
N ALA A 570 -25.27 2.69 -17.94
CA ALA A 570 -26.17 2.47 -16.83
C ALA A 570 -26.12 3.66 -15.89
N THR A 571 -27.28 4.19 -15.52
CA THR A 571 -27.38 5.17 -14.44
C THR A 571 -27.18 4.46 -13.11
N LEU A 572 -26.64 5.15 -12.11
CA LEU A 572 -26.49 4.59 -10.76
C LEU A 572 -27.00 5.60 -9.73
N ASP A 573 -28.01 5.20 -8.95
CA ASP A 573 -28.45 5.90 -7.76
C ASP A 573 -28.24 5.01 -6.54
N LEU A 574 -27.30 5.39 -5.67
CA LEU A 574 -26.90 4.59 -4.51
C LEU A 574 -27.12 5.38 -3.21
N LEU A 575 -27.68 4.71 -2.21
CA LEU A 575 -27.83 5.18 -0.84
C LEU A 575 -27.19 4.16 0.10
N LEU A 576 -26.11 4.57 0.76
CA LEU A 576 -25.39 3.80 1.77
C LEU A 576 -25.75 4.33 3.16
N MET A 577 -26.43 3.51 3.94
CA MET A 577 -26.87 3.83 5.29
C MET A 577 -25.95 3.20 6.34
N ASP A 578 -25.36 4.02 7.21
CA ASP A 578 -24.69 3.58 8.45
C ASP A 578 -25.68 3.57 9.62
N ARG A 579 -26.00 2.35 10.07
CA ARG A 579 -26.94 2.10 11.18
C ARG A 579 -26.41 2.58 12.53
N ILE A 580 -25.10 2.66 12.72
CA ILE A 580 -24.49 3.13 13.97
C ILE A 580 -24.17 4.62 13.88
N GLY A 581 -23.41 5.01 12.85
CA GLY A 581 -22.97 6.40 12.68
C GLY A 581 -24.11 7.39 12.37
N ARG A 582 -25.31 6.87 12.03
CA ARG A 582 -26.45 7.66 11.51
C ARG A 582 -26.12 8.43 10.23
N GLY A 583 -25.07 8.06 9.51
CA GLY A 583 -24.72 8.67 8.23
C GLY A 583 -25.48 8.04 7.08
N ALA A 584 -25.88 8.84 6.11
CA ALA A 584 -26.26 8.42 4.77
C ALA A 584 -25.27 9.01 3.78
N GLU A 585 -24.71 8.17 2.93
CA GLU A 585 -23.88 8.54 1.79
C GLU A 585 -24.68 8.28 0.52
N LEU A 586 -25.00 9.34 -0.21
CA LEU A 586 -25.71 9.28 -1.49
C LEU A 586 -24.75 9.50 -2.64
N ILE A 587 -24.79 8.62 -3.63
CA ILE A 587 -23.95 8.68 -4.83
C ILE A 587 -24.85 8.56 -6.04
N LYS A 588 -24.75 9.55 -6.93
CA LYS A 588 -25.58 9.63 -8.12
C LYS A 588 -24.72 9.77 -9.36
N VAL A 589 -24.86 8.86 -10.32
CA VAL A 589 -24.20 8.91 -11.62
C VAL A 589 -25.25 8.93 -12.73
N ALA A 590 -25.47 10.11 -13.31
CA ALA A 590 -26.55 10.43 -14.26
C ALA A 590 -27.90 9.77 -13.95
N ALA A 591 -28.26 9.74 -12.68
CA ALA A 591 -29.54 9.24 -12.22
C ALA A 591 -30.48 10.39 -11.87
N ALA A 592 -31.79 10.12 -11.92
CA ALA A 592 -32.84 11.01 -11.47
C ALA A 592 -32.62 11.55 -10.05
N PRO A 593 -33.24 12.71 -9.72
CA PRO A 593 -33.19 13.27 -8.37
C PRO A 593 -33.77 12.33 -7.30
N THR A 594 -33.12 12.30 -6.13
CA THR A 594 -33.66 11.65 -4.91
C THR A 594 -34.34 12.69 -4.04
N PHE A 595 -35.48 12.34 -3.46
CA PHE A 595 -36.23 13.22 -2.55
C PHE A 595 -36.00 12.77 -1.11
N PHE A 596 -35.51 13.68 -0.28
CA PHE A 596 -35.31 13.48 1.15
C PHE A 596 -36.40 14.20 1.94
N CYS A 597 -37.22 13.44 2.67
CA CYS A 597 -38.38 13.94 3.40
C CYS A 597 -38.13 13.90 4.91
N ARG A 598 -38.26 15.05 5.58
CA ARG A 598 -38.14 15.18 7.03
C ARG A 598 -39.16 16.18 7.57
N GLN A 599 -40.03 15.74 8.48
CA GLN A 599 -41.00 16.60 9.19
C GLN A 599 -41.81 17.51 8.23
N GLY A 600 -42.27 16.98 7.09
CA GLY A 600 -43.03 17.73 6.08
C GLY A 600 -42.19 18.66 5.18
N ARG A 601 -40.86 18.71 5.34
CA ARG A 601 -39.93 19.34 4.39
C ARG A 601 -39.42 18.29 3.41
N VAL A 602 -39.39 18.66 2.13
CA VAL A 602 -38.88 17.81 1.05
C VAL A 602 -37.68 18.52 0.43
N GLU A 603 -36.50 17.94 0.58
CA GLU A 603 -35.25 18.35 -0.05
C GLU A 603 -35.00 17.48 -1.29
N VAL A 604 -34.43 18.06 -2.34
CA VAL A 604 -34.18 17.38 -3.62
C VAL A 604 -32.68 17.31 -3.85
N ILE A 605 -32.16 16.08 -3.94
CA ILE A 605 -30.74 15.79 -4.15
C ILE A 605 -30.55 15.45 -5.63
N ARG A 606 -29.77 16.26 -6.34
CA ARG A 606 -29.52 16.12 -7.79
C ARG A 606 -28.09 15.63 -8.06
N SER A 607 -27.88 14.98 -9.21
CA SER A 607 -26.55 14.70 -9.74
C SER A 607 -26.12 15.81 -10.71
N HIS A 608 -24.83 16.13 -10.72
CA HIS A 608 -24.19 16.92 -11.78
C HIS A 608 -23.25 16.06 -12.66
N SER A 609 -23.31 14.73 -12.54
CA SER A 609 -22.37 13.81 -13.21
C SER A 609 -22.99 13.05 -14.37
N LEU A 610 -22.16 12.73 -15.38
CA LEU A 610 -22.54 12.03 -16.62
C LEU A 610 -22.64 10.50 -16.41
N PRO A 611 -23.38 9.76 -17.26
CA PRO A 611 -23.62 8.32 -17.08
C PRO A 611 -22.35 7.48 -17.05
N VAL A 612 -22.43 6.35 -16.34
CA VAL A 612 -21.37 5.33 -16.33
C VAL A 612 -21.30 4.70 -17.71
N GLY A 613 -20.09 4.63 -18.28
CA GLY A 613 -19.79 3.96 -19.56
C GLY A 613 -19.35 4.89 -20.69
N ILE A 614 -19.38 6.23 -20.52
CA ILE A 614 -18.99 7.21 -21.57
C ILE A 614 -17.56 7.72 -21.39
N LEU A 615 -17.16 7.99 -20.14
CA LEU A 615 -15.95 8.74 -19.82
C LEU A 615 -14.95 7.89 -19.04
N ASN A 616 -13.66 8.06 -19.37
CA ASN A 616 -12.54 7.44 -18.65
C ASN A 616 -12.44 7.90 -17.19
N ASP A 617 -13.01 9.05 -16.85
CA ASP A 617 -13.09 9.57 -15.48
C ASP A 617 -14.51 10.09 -15.19
N VAL A 618 -15.24 9.38 -14.35
CA VAL A 618 -16.55 9.82 -13.84
C VAL A 618 -16.28 10.51 -12.49
N PRO A 619 -16.48 11.83 -12.37
CA PRO A 619 -16.36 12.51 -11.08
C PRO A 619 -17.48 12.01 -10.15
N VAL A 620 -17.13 11.07 -9.27
CA VAL A 620 -18.06 10.57 -8.25
C VAL A 620 -17.99 11.50 -7.05
N GLU A 621 -19.03 12.33 -6.89
CA GLU A 621 -19.24 13.14 -5.70
C GLU A 621 -20.29 12.48 -4.80
N ALA A 622 -19.93 12.32 -3.52
CA ALA A 622 -20.82 11.76 -2.51
C ALA A 622 -21.47 12.89 -1.69
N VAL A 623 -22.79 12.85 -1.55
CA VAL A 623 -23.55 13.77 -0.70
C VAL A 623 -23.84 13.08 0.63
N TYR A 624 -23.45 13.71 1.73
CA TYR A 624 -23.59 13.15 3.07
C TYR A 624 -24.75 13.80 3.83
N HIS A 625 -25.63 12.98 4.38
CA HIS A 625 -26.70 13.41 5.30
C HIS A 625 -26.63 12.67 6.63
N THR A 626 -27.12 13.30 7.70
CA THR A 626 -27.37 12.62 8.97
C THR A 626 -28.81 12.14 9.01
N LEU A 627 -29.04 10.87 9.29
CA LEU A 627 -30.34 10.21 9.37
C LEU A 627 -30.92 10.27 10.79
N ASN A 628 -32.22 10.54 10.86
CA ASN A 628 -33.02 10.48 12.07
C ASN A 628 -34.22 9.53 11.88
N PRO A 629 -34.70 8.90 12.95
CA PRO A 629 -35.94 8.12 12.89
C PRO A 629 -37.11 8.95 12.36
N GLY A 630 -37.90 8.37 11.46
CA GLY A 630 -39.01 9.02 10.77
C GLY A 630 -38.63 9.72 9.47
N ASP A 631 -37.34 9.81 9.12
CA ASP A 631 -36.92 10.29 7.80
C ASP A 631 -37.36 9.30 6.71
N VAL A 632 -37.75 9.82 5.55
CA VAL A 632 -38.12 9.04 4.37
C VAL A 632 -37.31 9.50 3.16
N LEU A 633 -36.73 8.56 2.43
CA LEU A 633 -36.01 8.80 1.18
C LEU A 633 -36.79 8.14 0.04
N VAL A 634 -36.95 8.86 -1.07
CA VAL A 634 -37.59 8.38 -2.28
C VAL A 634 -36.62 8.49 -3.46
N MET A 635 -36.21 7.34 -3.99
CA MET A 635 -35.35 7.19 -5.16
C MET A 635 -36.20 6.70 -6.33
N LEU A 636 -35.86 7.12 -7.55
CA LEU A 636 -36.62 6.78 -8.75
C LEU A 636 -35.77 6.86 -10.01
N THR A 637 -36.19 6.17 -11.07
CA THR A 637 -35.57 6.24 -12.41
C THR A 637 -36.19 7.35 -13.25
N ASP A 638 -35.51 7.70 -14.35
CA ASP A 638 -35.93 8.80 -15.23
C ASP A 638 -37.31 8.53 -15.86
N GLY A 639 -37.65 7.27 -16.16
CA GLY A 639 -38.98 6.89 -16.66
C GLY A 639 -40.14 7.20 -15.71
N ALA A 640 -39.88 7.40 -14.40
CA ALA A 640 -40.88 7.89 -13.45
C ALA A 640 -41.03 9.42 -13.46
N LEU A 641 -40.06 10.17 -14.01
CA LEU A 641 -40.07 11.64 -14.12
C LEU A 641 -40.29 12.14 -15.55
N GLU A 642 -40.45 11.24 -16.53
CA GLU A 642 -40.49 11.53 -17.96
C GLU A 642 -41.79 12.22 -18.45
N SER A 643 -42.18 13.31 -17.77
CA SER A 643 -43.09 14.32 -18.30
C SER A 643 -42.23 15.55 -18.58
N GLN A 644 -42.20 16.03 -19.84
CA GLN A 644 -41.34 17.12 -20.36
C GLN A 644 -41.51 18.50 -19.69
N GLU A 645 -42.06 18.58 -18.48
CA GLU A 645 -42.24 19.82 -17.75
C GLU A 645 -41.41 19.82 -16.46
N ILE A 646 -40.80 20.97 -16.16
CA ILE A 646 -40.28 21.38 -14.85
C ILE A 646 -41.31 21.11 -13.71
N SER A 647 -42.59 20.95 -14.08
CA SER A 647 -43.73 20.53 -13.27
C SER A 647 -43.59 19.14 -12.62
N ALA A 648 -42.91 18.15 -13.21
CA ALA A 648 -42.93 16.76 -12.71
C ALA A 648 -42.25 16.60 -11.33
N GLU A 649 -41.05 17.16 -11.16
CA GLU A 649 -40.37 17.21 -9.86
C GLU A 649 -41.19 17.98 -8.83
N ASP A 650 -41.78 19.11 -9.23
CA ASP A 650 -42.62 19.93 -8.36
C ASP A 650 -43.92 19.25 -7.96
N LYS A 651 -44.51 18.47 -8.87
CA LYS A 651 -45.70 17.65 -8.67
C LYS A 651 -45.40 16.54 -7.66
N LEU A 652 -44.28 15.84 -7.81
CA LEU A 652 -43.83 14.84 -6.83
C LEU A 652 -43.52 15.50 -5.47
N ARG A 653 -42.87 16.66 -5.46
CA ARG A 653 -42.57 17.41 -4.24
C ARG A 653 -43.84 17.83 -3.49
N ARG A 654 -44.91 18.22 -4.21
CA ARG A 654 -46.22 18.53 -3.60
C ARG A 654 -46.88 17.27 -3.06
N LEU A 655 -46.89 16.19 -3.83
CA LEU A 655 -47.41 14.89 -3.39
C LEU A 655 -46.74 14.43 -2.10
N LEU A 656 -45.41 14.48 -2.02
CA LEU A 656 -44.65 14.05 -0.84
C LEU A 656 -44.88 14.95 0.40
N LYS A 657 -45.35 16.18 0.22
CA LYS A 657 -45.74 17.06 1.34
C LYS A 657 -47.13 16.74 1.89
N GLU A 658 -48.03 16.28 1.03
CA GLU A 658 -49.44 16.02 1.35
C GLU A 658 -49.70 14.54 1.70
N MET A 659 -48.85 13.63 1.23
CA MET A 659 -49.00 12.20 1.44
C MET A 659 -48.78 11.83 2.92
N PRO A 660 -49.70 11.09 3.55
CA PRO A 660 -49.49 10.56 4.88
C PRO A 660 -48.37 9.52 4.86
N PHE A 661 -47.41 9.64 5.78
CA PHE A 661 -46.34 8.66 5.95
C PHE A 661 -46.93 7.34 6.46
N GLY A 662 -46.95 6.32 5.60
CA GLY A 662 -47.54 5.01 5.85
C GLY A 662 -46.55 3.88 5.57
N ASP A 663 -47.06 2.75 5.12
CA ASP A 663 -46.23 1.61 4.71
C ASP A 663 -45.41 1.96 3.45
N PRO A 664 -44.07 1.79 3.46
CA PRO A 664 -43.22 2.18 2.33
C PRO A 664 -43.59 1.54 0.99
N GLN A 665 -44.13 0.31 0.99
CA GLN A 665 -44.55 -0.36 -0.25
C GLN A 665 -45.76 0.34 -0.86
N THR A 666 -46.76 0.66 -0.03
CA THR A 666 -47.94 1.42 -0.49
C THR A 666 -47.54 2.81 -0.98
N MET A 667 -46.58 3.45 -0.32
CA MET A 667 -46.04 4.74 -0.78
C MET A 667 -45.37 4.60 -2.14
N ALA A 668 -44.50 3.60 -2.34
CA ALA A 668 -43.82 3.38 -3.62
C ALA A 668 -44.81 3.15 -4.77
N GLU A 669 -45.82 2.31 -4.55
CA GLU A 669 -46.89 2.04 -5.54
C GLU A 669 -47.72 3.29 -5.84
N THR A 670 -48.10 4.05 -4.81
CA THR A 670 -48.88 5.29 -4.97
C THR A 670 -48.10 6.35 -5.74
N ILE A 671 -46.81 6.52 -5.42
CA ILE A 671 -45.92 7.46 -6.12
C ILE A 671 -45.81 7.06 -7.59
N LEU A 672 -45.49 5.79 -7.87
CA LEU A 672 -45.33 5.30 -9.23
C LEU A 672 -46.62 5.47 -10.05
N SER A 673 -47.78 5.07 -9.51
CA SER A 673 -49.07 5.23 -10.17
C SER A 673 -49.45 6.69 -10.39
N TYR A 674 -49.17 7.58 -9.44
CA TYR A 674 -49.48 9.00 -9.56
C TYR A 674 -48.60 9.71 -10.60
N MET A 675 -47.32 9.32 -10.69
CA MET A 675 -46.37 9.88 -11.64
C MET A 675 -46.64 9.42 -13.07
N LEU A 676 -46.98 8.15 -13.27
CA LEU A 676 -47.35 7.61 -14.60
C LEU A 676 -48.73 8.06 -15.09
N GLY A 677 -49.62 8.51 -14.18
CA GLY A 677 -50.97 8.96 -14.53
C GLY A 677 -51.94 7.81 -14.89
N HIS A 678 -53.23 8.13 -15.03
CA HIS A 678 -54.28 7.11 -15.26
C HIS A 678 -54.38 6.62 -16.73
N ASP A 679 -53.83 7.36 -17.69
CA ASP A 679 -54.01 7.12 -19.14
C ASP A 679 -52.72 6.81 -19.92
N GLN A 680 -51.55 6.84 -19.27
CA GLN A 680 -50.28 6.51 -19.94
C GLN A 680 -49.75 5.18 -19.39
N ASP A 681 -49.96 4.11 -20.15
CA ASP A 681 -49.07 2.96 -20.07
C ASP A 681 -47.65 3.49 -20.36
N GLY A 682 -46.74 3.37 -19.38
CA GLY A 682 -45.43 4.02 -19.36
C GLY A 682 -44.69 4.02 -20.70
N ARG A 683 -44.19 5.20 -21.09
CA ARG A 683 -43.37 5.40 -22.30
C ARG A 683 -42.00 4.74 -22.18
N ASP A 684 -41.52 4.63 -20.95
CA ASP A 684 -40.25 4.01 -20.59
C ASP A 684 -40.41 3.10 -19.36
N ASP A 685 -39.35 2.38 -19.03
CA ASP A 685 -39.25 1.61 -17.80
C ASP A 685 -39.19 2.55 -16.59
N ALA A 686 -39.99 2.28 -15.55
CA ALA A 686 -40.10 3.16 -14.39
C ALA A 686 -40.02 2.38 -13.08
N ALA A 687 -39.19 2.85 -12.15
CA ALA A 687 -39.01 2.26 -10.83
C ALA A 687 -38.94 3.32 -9.73
N VAL A 688 -39.48 2.98 -8.56
CA VAL A 688 -39.49 3.82 -7.35
C VAL A 688 -39.11 2.95 -6.15
N ILE A 689 -38.16 3.45 -5.35
CA ILE A 689 -37.77 2.88 -4.06
C ILE A 689 -38.06 3.90 -2.96
N VAL A 690 -38.79 3.49 -1.93
CA VAL A 690 -39.06 4.28 -0.73
C VAL A 690 -38.37 3.64 0.46
N VAL A 691 -37.49 4.39 1.14
CA VAL A 691 -36.76 3.95 2.34
C VAL A 691 -37.22 4.79 3.52
N GLN A 692 -37.77 4.15 4.55
CA GLN A 692 -38.17 4.79 5.80
C GLN A 692 -37.20 4.39 6.92
N ILE A 693 -36.69 5.38 7.63
CA ILE A 693 -35.76 5.18 8.76
C ILE A 693 -36.56 4.98 10.05
N LEU A 694 -36.27 3.92 10.79
CA LEU A 694 -36.98 3.52 12.00
C LEU A 694 -36.05 3.57 13.23
N GLU A 695 -36.65 3.72 14.41
CA GLU A 695 -35.94 3.51 15.67
C GLU A 695 -35.60 2.04 15.89
N HIS A 696 -34.53 1.80 16.64
CA HIS A 696 -34.09 0.45 16.98
C HIS A 696 -35.24 -0.34 17.62
N ASN A 697 -35.47 -1.58 17.15
CA ASN A 697 -36.40 -2.53 17.77
C ASN A 697 -37.90 -2.21 17.57
N GLN A 698 -38.26 -1.28 16.69
CA GLN A 698 -39.60 -1.29 16.10
C GLN A 698 -39.70 -2.48 15.14
N ARG A 699 -40.72 -3.34 15.35
CA ARG A 699 -40.86 -4.66 14.69
C ARG A 699 -40.52 -4.60 13.20
N ARG A 700 -39.57 -5.44 12.76
CA ARG A 700 -39.34 -5.79 11.36
C ARG A 700 -40.67 -6.23 10.74
N ARG A 701 -41.21 -5.44 9.83
CA ARG A 701 -41.96 -5.93 8.66
C ARG A 701 -41.03 -5.97 7.45
N THR A 702 -39.83 -6.53 7.63
CA THR A 702 -39.08 -7.00 6.48
C THR A 702 -39.82 -8.26 6.02
N VAL A 703 -40.56 -8.18 4.92
CA VAL A 703 -40.90 -9.38 4.16
C VAL A 703 -39.56 -9.93 3.70
N SER A 704 -39.02 -10.89 4.45
CA SER A 704 -37.81 -11.59 4.03
C SER A 704 -38.17 -12.36 2.77
N PHE A 705 -37.67 -11.90 1.62
CA PHE A 705 -37.57 -12.73 0.44
C PHE A 705 -36.52 -13.81 0.72
N SER A 706 -36.93 -14.86 1.44
CA SER A 706 -36.28 -16.16 1.32
C SER A 706 -36.79 -16.76 0.01
N GLU A 707 -35.89 -17.33 -0.80
CA GLU A 707 -36.09 -17.88 -2.15
C GLU A 707 -37.23 -18.90 -2.33
N ARG A 708 -38.08 -19.18 -1.32
CA ARG A 708 -39.06 -20.27 -1.35
C ARG A 708 -40.53 -19.91 -1.44
N ASP A 709 -40.95 -18.68 -1.18
CA ASP A 709 -42.37 -18.32 -1.22
C ASP A 709 -42.66 -17.05 -2.04
N VAL A 710 -42.41 -17.11 -3.35
CA VAL A 710 -42.90 -16.12 -4.31
C VAL A 710 -44.27 -16.57 -4.83
N PRO A 711 -45.38 -15.85 -4.59
CA PRO A 711 -46.57 -16.03 -5.41
C PRO A 711 -46.19 -15.58 -6.82
N VAL A 712 -46.33 -16.49 -7.78
CA VAL A 712 -46.00 -16.32 -9.20
C VAL A 712 -46.46 -14.93 -9.70
N ARG A 713 -45.52 -13.99 -9.82
CA ARG A 713 -45.62 -12.80 -10.66
C ARG A 713 -44.45 -12.86 -11.63
N GLU A 714 -44.79 -12.91 -12.90
CA GLU A 714 -44.02 -13.39 -14.04
C GLU A 714 -42.95 -12.39 -14.54
N TRP A 715 -42.14 -11.84 -13.64
CA TRP A 715 -41.09 -10.86 -13.97
C TRP A 715 -39.76 -11.32 -13.38
N GLN A 716 -39.21 -12.39 -13.94
CA GLN A 716 -37.92 -12.94 -13.48
C GLN A 716 -36.78 -11.99 -13.81
N ARG A 717 -35.99 -11.62 -12.78
CA ARG A 717 -34.66 -11.01 -12.94
C ARG A 717 -33.81 -11.91 -13.85
N LEU A 718 -33.41 -11.42 -15.01
CA LEU A 718 -32.35 -12.03 -15.82
C LEU A 718 -30.99 -11.67 -15.23
N THR A 719 -30.73 -12.13 -14.00
CA THR A 719 -29.37 -12.10 -13.44
C THR A 719 -28.64 -13.37 -13.88
N PRO A 720 -27.40 -13.29 -14.40
CA PRO A 720 -26.62 -14.49 -14.70
C PRO A 720 -26.39 -15.27 -13.39
N ARG A 721 -26.91 -16.50 -13.31
CA ARG A 721 -26.62 -17.42 -12.21
C ARG A 721 -25.14 -17.76 -12.22
N ILE A 722 -24.42 -17.32 -11.19
CA ILE A 722 -23.05 -17.75 -10.93
C ILE A 722 -23.09 -19.25 -10.61
N LEU A 723 -22.29 -20.05 -11.33
CA LEU A 723 -22.00 -21.43 -10.96
C LEU A 723 -21.37 -21.41 -9.56
N ARG A 724 -22.11 -21.84 -8.54
CA ARG A 724 -21.54 -22.14 -7.23
C ARG A 724 -20.51 -23.25 -7.43
N THR A 725 -19.23 -22.89 -7.46
CA THR A 725 -18.15 -23.87 -7.33
C THR A 725 -18.21 -24.44 -5.92
N THR A 726 -18.66 -25.68 -5.84
CA THR A 726 -18.39 -26.55 -4.69
C THR A 726 -16.89 -26.83 -4.70
N CYS A 727 -16.16 -26.24 -3.76
CA CYS A 727 -14.82 -26.65 -3.35
C CYS A 727 -14.76 -26.53 -1.82
#